data_AF-A0A9D9HW55-F1
#
_entry.id   AF-A0A9D9HW55-F1
#
_cell.length_a   1.000
_cell.length_b   1.000
_cell.length_c   1.000
_cell.angle_alpha   90.00
_cell.angle_beta   90.00
_cell.angle_gamma   90.00
#
_symmetry.space_group_name_H-M   'P 1'
#
loop_
_entity.id
_entity.type
_entity.pdbx_description
1 polymer ?
#
loop_
_entity_poly.entity_id
_entity_poly.type
_entity_poly.pdbx_seq_one_letter_code
_entity_poly.pdbx_strand_id
1 'polypeptide(L)'
;MKQTRTILLIAVMFLARIAMAQESAFGYGANATGGGNATPIIVTNVTELNNALKADGNKVILVSGTITFTDHLSVQATDKTLMGLPGSKLVSNEQNKDNSGILYFKSGSNNLILRNLTFEGPGAYDCDGWDLLCFDGVTDAWVDHCDFSDGCDGNFDNKGNSDNITISWCRFHYLKPPRVGGSGGTDDHRFTNLIGSSSSDKPSDGRYSMTWAYCWWDEGCRERMTRARNSELHFLNCYWNSSVANYYIGPENVNAYVEGCSFIGLDAEKIWKEYGGTNNCKWIDCYADGDGLPSNSGSVSAPNYDYTAMSAEESRTAISDPICGAGATLIVSEDGSVSSACNATEPLLTSEGEINQEVYTGQAISTISFTAGGTATSISVSNLPAGLTSNVDNLTLTISGIPTENGTYTVTASDGTQTTSLSGSITLNEPSAAPANEVCIDLKKGDVPSIANGGIPSGWEGLEITVNNTKSTWTENGFNMGGNADYIVIDFRNFVDATIEQVSFDVTIPNLNASKGQNTIGYRFTEDGDNNTYTISSSATETVTLSAPEQSELVWIQRTASTGTTIGQICITLKESSTEATEPSLTSTGSLSQDIVAGQAISTISFTAGGTATDISVSNLPAGLSYDIDNLTLTISGVPTESGTYTVTASDDTQSTSISGSITLIESDITIPAYEVCIDLKKGDVPSIANGGIPTGWEDLVITVNNTESDWTDNGFKMGGDADYIVIDFRNYEETYIDEVSFDVTIPNLETAKRKTIGYRFTEDGDNNTYTISSPATELVTLTAPAQSGLVWIQRTAGTGTTIGQICITLTQNTTTTGIIDNTAESALRLMGTILVNESGKTVQIFNMQGQLVASGEGNIDISNYANGIYVARSIDGSSSLKFMK
;
A
#
# COMPACT_ATOMS: atom_id res chain seq x y z
N MET A 1 -57.03 35.31 2.34
CA MET A 1 -57.08 33.84 2.22
C MET A 1 -55.92 33.41 1.34
N LYS A 2 -54.83 32.97 1.95
CA LYS A 2 -53.63 32.47 1.26
C LYS A 2 -53.86 30.99 0.98
N GLN A 3 -53.91 30.61 -0.29
CA GLN A 3 -53.97 29.20 -0.71
C GLN A 3 -52.56 28.62 -0.72
N THR A 4 -52.44 27.51 -0.01
CA THR A 4 -51.28 26.65 0.16
C THR A 4 -50.83 26.08 -1.20
N ARG A 5 -49.57 26.28 -1.55
CA ARG A 5 -48.92 25.58 -2.67
C ARG A 5 -48.39 24.25 -2.15
N THR A 6 -48.96 23.15 -2.62
CA THR A 6 -48.39 21.80 -2.49
C THR A 6 -47.26 21.68 -3.51
N ILE A 7 -46.03 21.58 -3.03
CA ILE A 7 -44.86 21.21 -3.85
C ILE A 7 -44.84 19.68 -3.87
N LEU A 8 -45.02 19.10 -5.05
CA LEU A 8 -44.84 17.68 -5.31
C LEU A 8 -43.36 17.47 -5.65
N LEU A 9 -42.59 16.96 -4.70
CA LEU A 9 -41.18 16.60 -4.89
C LEU A 9 -41.13 15.27 -5.65
N ILE A 10 -40.64 15.28 -6.90
CA ILE A 10 -40.34 14.08 -7.66
C ILE A 10 -38.99 13.57 -7.15
N ALA A 11 -39.00 12.49 -6.36
CA ALA A 11 -37.79 11.80 -5.92
C ALA A 11 -37.21 11.01 -7.10
N VAL A 12 -36.11 11.49 -7.67
CA VAL A 12 -35.24 10.70 -8.55
C VAL A 12 -34.43 9.78 -7.63
N MET A 13 -34.73 8.48 -7.62
CA MET A 13 -33.90 7.48 -6.93
C MET A 13 -32.59 7.31 -7.72
N PHE A 14 -31.58 8.11 -7.37
CA PHE A 14 -30.19 7.71 -7.62
C PHE A 14 -29.87 6.58 -6.63
N LEU A 15 -29.64 5.37 -7.12
CA LEU A 15 -28.92 4.34 -6.37
C LEU A 15 -27.46 4.81 -6.28
N ALA A 16 -27.16 5.65 -5.28
CA ALA A 16 -25.80 5.98 -4.93
C ALA A 16 -25.13 4.67 -4.46
N ARG A 17 -24.22 4.12 -5.27
CA ARG A 17 -23.30 3.09 -4.77
C ARG A 17 -22.46 3.76 -3.68
N ILE A 18 -22.49 3.21 -2.47
CA ILE A 18 -21.66 3.69 -1.36
C ILE A 18 -20.20 3.50 -1.77
N ALA A 19 -19.40 4.57 -1.71
CA ALA A 19 -17.98 4.49 -2.00
C ALA A 19 -17.30 3.58 -0.97
N MET A 20 -16.67 2.51 -1.45
CA MET A 20 -15.98 1.53 -0.59
C MET A 20 -14.80 2.21 0.12
N ALA A 21 -14.09 3.15 -0.53
CA ALA A 21 -13.19 4.08 0.16
C ALA A 21 -13.93 5.39 0.50
N GLN A 22 -14.15 5.66 1.78
CA GLN A 22 -14.71 6.95 2.20
C GLN A 22 -13.64 8.05 2.17
N GLU A 23 -14.03 9.24 1.70
CA GLU A 23 -13.15 10.41 1.60
C GLU A 23 -12.94 11.10 2.96
N SER A 24 -13.88 10.97 3.89
CA SER A 24 -13.83 11.62 5.20
C SER A 24 -14.54 10.81 6.29
N ALA A 25 -14.19 11.10 7.55
CA ALA A 25 -14.89 10.54 8.70
C ALA A 25 -16.38 10.90 8.69
N PHE A 26 -17.21 10.02 9.22
CA PHE A 26 -18.66 10.17 9.31
C PHE A 26 -19.14 9.65 10.66
N GLY A 27 -20.46 9.62 10.86
CA GLY A 27 -21.06 9.08 12.05
C GLY A 27 -20.75 9.89 13.32
N TYR A 28 -20.69 9.20 14.46
CA TYR A 28 -20.29 9.84 15.71
C TYR A 28 -18.83 10.35 15.68
N GLY A 29 -17.98 9.79 14.81
CA GLY A 29 -16.58 10.18 14.64
C GLY A 29 -16.35 11.26 13.58
N ALA A 30 -17.40 11.87 13.03
CA ALA A 30 -17.30 12.81 11.90
C ALA A 30 -16.41 14.04 12.15
N ASN A 31 -16.10 14.36 13.42
CA ASN A 31 -15.19 15.44 13.78
C ASN A 31 -13.71 15.08 13.61
N ALA A 32 -13.37 13.81 13.39
CA ALA A 32 -12.00 13.37 13.16
C ALA A 32 -11.50 13.89 11.80
N THR A 33 -10.54 14.81 11.86
CA THR A 33 -9.79 15.37 10.73
C THR A 33 -8.33 14.90 10.70
N GLY A 34 -7.85 14.28 11.79
CA GLY A 34 -6.52 13.70 11.91
C GLY A 34 -5.41 14.71 11.65
N GLY A 35 -4.40 14.29 10.89
CA GLY A 35 -3.30 15.11 10.42
C GLY A 35 -3.63 16.04 9.24
N GLY A 36 -4.86 15.98 8.70
CA GLY A 36 -5.27 16.76 7.53
C GLY A 36 -4.30 16.62 6.34
N ASN A 37 -3.94 17.74 5.72
CA ASN A 37 -3.05 17.78 4.54
C ASN A 37 -1.57 17.95 4.90
N ALA A 38 -1.14 17.53 6.10
CA ALA A 38 0.28 17.56 6.45
C ALA A 38 1.07 16.64 5.52
N THR A 39 2.29 17.05 5.14
CA THR A 39 3.18 16.21 4.32
C THR A 39 3.40 14.86 5.01
N PRO A 40 3.17 13.73 4.32
CA PRO A 40 3.36 12.41 4.90
C PRO A 40 4.79 12.16 5.35
N ILE A 41 4.92 11.38 6.42
CA ILE A 41 6.19 10.88 6.94
C ILE A 41 6.12 9.35 6.94
N ILE A 42 7.04 8.71 6.23
CA ILE A 42 7.14 7.25 6.23
C ILE A 42 7.90 6.79 7.47
N VAL A 43 7.38 5.76 8.14
CA VAL A 43 7.98 5.11 9.31
C VAL A 43 8.10 3.61 9.07
N THR A 44 9.22 3.04 9.49
CA THR A 44 9.59 1.63 9.24
C THR A 44 9.89 0.86 10.52
N ASN A 45 9.88 1.53 11.68
CA ASN A 45 10.15 0.91 12.97
C ASN A 45 9.42 1.61 14.12
N VAL A 46 9.39 0.96 15.29
CA VAL A 46 8.67 1.43 16.49
C VAL A 46 9.16 2.80 16.96
N THR A 47 10.47 3.07 16.86
CA THR A 47 11.05 4.34 17.31
C THR A 47 10.56 5.50 16.46
N GLU A 48 10.59 5.36 15.14
CA GLU A 48 10.08 6.35 14.19
C GLU A 48 8.59 6.61 14.39
N LEU A 49 7.80 5.54 14.50
CA LEU A 49 6.36 5.62 14.74
C LEU A 49 6.05 6.37 16.04
N ASN A 50 6.73 6.02 17.13
CA ASN A 50 6.57 6.67 18.43
C ASN A 50 6.93 8.17 18.37
N ASN A 51 8.02 8.52 17.69
CA ASN A 51 8.43 9.91 17.51
C ASN A 51 7.39 10.69 16.69
N ALA A 52 6.89 10.11 15.60
CA ALA A 52 5.89 10.74 14.74
C ALA A 52 4.54 10.94 15.45
N LEU A 53 4.07 9.95 16.22
CA LEU A 53 2.84 10.04 17.01
C LEU A 53 2.93 11.06 18.14
N LYS A 54 4.12 11.27 18.72
CA LYS A 54 4.37 12.27 19.76
C LYS A 54 4.69 13.67 19.22
N ALA A 55 4.96 13.80 17.93
CA ALA A 55 5.34 15.08 17.36
C ALA A 55 4.20 16.11 17.48
N ASP A 56 4.58 17.36 17.77
CA ASP A 56 3.63 18.45 17.87
C ASP A 56 2.97 18.78 16.52
N GLY A 57 1.70 19.20 16.60
CA GLY A 57 0.89 19.60 15.45
C GLY A 57 0.49 18.44 14.54
N ASN A 58 -0.14 18.79 13.42
CA ASN A 58 -0.73 17.82 12.51
C ASN A 58 0.35 16.94 11.86
N LYS A 59 0.15 15.62 11.84
CA LYS A 59 1.01 14.66 11.11
C LYS A 59 0.20 13.63 10.34
N VAL A 60 0.59 13.41 9.09
CA VAL A 60 0.23 12.23 8.31
C VAL A 60 1.42 11.28 8.39
N ILE A 61 1.19 10.06 8.86
CA ILE A 61 2.22 9.06 9.18
C ILE A 61 1.88 7.82 8.38
N LEU A 62 2.81 7.38 7.53
CA LEU A 62 2.67 6.19 6.69
C LEU A 62 3.56 5.09 7.23
N VAL A 63 2.97 3.98 7.65
CA VAL A 63 3.70 2.76 7.98
C VAL A 63 4.11 2.11 6.65
N SER A 64 5.38 1.74 6.52
CA SER A 64 5.90 0.95 5.40
C SER A 64 6.48 -0.36 5.92
N GLY A 65 6.15 -1.46 5.23
CA GLY A 65 6.55 -2.80 5.64
C GLY A 65 5.99 -3.24 6.99
N THR A 66 6.72 -4.11 7.68
CA THR A 66 6.30 -4.73 8.95
C THR A 66 7.06 -4.17 10.13
N ILE A 67 6.33 -3.60 11.09
CA ILE A 67 6.87 -3.12 12.37
C ILE A 67 6.53 -4.14 13.47
N THR A 68 7.56 -4.78 14.02
CA THR A 68 7.39 -5.72 15.14
C THR A 68 7.58 -5.04 16.49
N PHE A 69 6.65 -5.27 17.40
CA PHE A 69 6.62 -4.76 18.76
C PHE A 69 7.03 -5.85 19.74
N THR A 70 8.01 -5.54 20.59
CA THR A 70 8.39 -6.35 21.76
C THR A 70 7.72 -5.85 23.05
N ASP A 71 7.01 -4.73 22.95
CA ASP A 71 6.16 -4.15 23.99
C ASP A 71 5.15 -3.21 23.30
N HIS A 72 3.96 -3.06 23.86
CA HIS A 72 2.97 -2.12 23.36
C HIS A 72 3.49 -0.66 23.45
N LEU A 73 3.16 0.13 22.44
CA LEU A 73 3.47 1.55 22.41
C LEU A 73 2.36 2.36 23.09
N SER A 74 2.64 2.83 24.31
CA SER A 74 1.77 3.75 25.04
C SER A 74 2.05 5.21 24.71
N VAL A 75 1.08 5.90 24.12
CA VAL A 75 1.24 7.26 23.58
C VAL A 75 0.01 8.13 23.84
N GLN A 76 0.23 9.43 24.02
CA GLN A 76 -0.84 10.43 23.90
C GLN A 76 -0.61 11.16 22.59
N ALA A 77 -1.63 11.19 21.73
CA ALA A 77 -1.51 11.74 20.38
C ALA A 77 -2.70 12.62 20.04
N THR A 78 -2.43 13.75 19.38
CA THR A 78 -3.46 14.70 18.93
C THR A 78 -3.19 15.11 17.50
N ASP A 79 -4.23 15.23 16.67
CA ASP A 79 -4.15 15.66 15.26
C ASP A 79 -3.24 14.75 14.42
N LYS A 80 -3.50 13.43 14.46
CA LYS A 80 -2.69 12.43 13.76
C LYS A 80 -3.54 11.61 12.79
N THR A 81 -3.01 11.44 11.58
CA THR A 81 -3.45 10.42 10.62
C THR A 81 -2.35 9.38 10.53
N LEU A 82 -2.63 8.13 10.91
CA LEU A 82 -1.72 6.99 10.78
C LEU A 82 -2.31 6.04 9.74
N MET A 83 -1.58 5.78 8.66
CA MET A 83 -2.03 4.89 7.59
C MET A 83 -0.99 3.84 7.24
N GLY A 84 -1.40 2.64 6.86
CA GLY A 84 -0.50 1.64 6.27
C GLY A 84 -0.42 1.81 4.77
N LEU A 85 0.81 1.78 4.22
CA LEU A 85 0.99 1.50 2.80
C LEU A 85 0.50 0.06 2.49
N PRO A 86 0.17 -0.28 1.23
CA PRO A 86 -0.34 -1.59 0.91
C PRO A 86 0.60 -2.73 1.37
N GLY A 87 0.07 -3.63 2.20
CA GLY A 87 0.81 -4.74 2.79
C GLY A 87 1.50 -4.42 4.14
N SER A 88 1.40 -3.21 4.66
CA SER A 88 2.01 -2.84 5.94
C SER A 88 1.35 -3.47 7.16
N LYS A 89 2.18 -3.91 8.11
CA LYS A 89 1.73 -4.61 9.32
C LYS A 89 2.36 -4.03 10.58
N LEU A 90 1.57 -4.03 11.64
CA LEU A 90 2.03 -3.86 13.02
C LEU A 90 1.84 -5.22 13.71
N VAL A 91 2.94 -5.80 14.19
CA VAL A 91 2.96 -7.19 14.67
C VAL A 91 3.43 -7.25 16.12
N SER A 92 2.76 -8.02 16.97
CA SER A 92 3.26 -8.39 18.30
C SER A 92 3.33 -9.90 18.44
N ASN A 93 4.48 -10.40 18.89
CA ASN A 93 4.68 -11.82 19.21
C ASN A 93 4.57 -12.10 20.71
N GLU A 94 4.31 -11.08 21.52
CA GLU A 94 4.31 -11.16 22.97
C GLU A 94 2.96 -11.65 23.49
N GLN A 95 2.93 -12.88 24.01
CA GLN A 95 1.73 -13.51 24.54
C GLN A 95 1.77 -13.55 26.09
N ASN A 96 2.00 -12.40 26.70
CA ASN A 96 2.13 -12.25 28.14
C ASN A 96 1.53 -10.93 28.64
N LYS A 97 1.30 -10.84 29.96
CA LYS A 97 0.64 -9.70 30.60
C LYS A 97 1.33 -8.35 30.35
N ASP A 98 2.65 -8.33 30.42
CA ASP A 98 3.40 -7.10 30.55
C ASP A 98 3.68 -6.47 29.17
N ASN A 99 3.89 -7.30 28.14
CA ASN A 99 4.42 -6.86 26.84
C ASN A 99 3.53 -7.16 25.63
N SER A 100 2.40 -7.86 25.81
CA SER A 100 1.43 -8.06 24.71
C SER A 100 0.87 -6.73 24.19
N GLY A 101 0.13 -6.80 23.08
CA GLY A 101 -0.50 -5.63 22.44
C GLY A 101 0.41 -4.86 21.50
N ILE A 102 -0.13 -3.81 20.88
CA ILE A 102 0.61 -3.01 19.88
C ILE A 102 0.49 -1.51 20.17
N LEU A 103 -0.71 -0.92 20.11
CA LEU A 103 -0.92 0.52 20.29
C LEU A 103 -1.88 0.81 21.45
N TYR A 104 -1.44 1.64 22.39
CA TYR A 104 -2.25 2.14 23.48
C TYR A 104 -2.31 3.67 23.45
N PHE A 105 -3.44 4.22 23.03
CA PHE A 105 -3.69 5.66 23.08
C PHE A 105 -4.31 6.02 24.42
N LYS A 106 -3.54 6.74 25.23
CA LYS A 106 -3.94 7.13 26.59
C LYS A 106 -4.78 8.40 26.60
N SER A 107 -5.38 8.67 27.76
CA SER A 107 -6.34 9.75 27.97
C SER A 107 -5.76 11.10 27.55
N GLY A 108 -6.59 11.91 26.88
CA GLY A 108 -6.18 13.19 26.32
C GLY A 108 -5.61 13.11 24.91
N SER A 109 -5.69 11.92 24.27
CA SER A 109 -5.55 11.80 22.82
C SER A 109 -6.85 12.20 22.14
N ASN A 110 -6.78 12.89 21.00
CA ASN A 110 -7.98 13.33 20.28
C ASN A 110 -7.71 13.62 18.81
N ASN A 111 -8.75 13.66 17.99
CA ASN A 111 -8.63 13.94 16.56
C ASN A 111 -7.66 12.97 15.85
N LEU A 112 -8.02 11.69 15.87
CA LEU A 112 -7.18 10.60 15.34
C LEU A 112 -7.84 9.92 14.14
N ILE A 113 -7.08 9.70 13.09
CA ILE A 113 -7.48 8.87 11.94
C ILE A 113 -6.49 7.70 11.82
N LEU A 114 -6.99 6.47 11.79
CA LEU A 114 -6.19 5.25 11.61
C LEU A 114 -6.76 4.50 10.40
N ARG A 115 -5.99 4.30 9.32
CA ARG A 115 -6.50 3.63 8.12
C ARG A 115 -5.56 2.61 7.49
N ASN A 116 -6.10 1.59 6.85
CA ASN A 116 -5.32 0.64 6.05
C ASN A 116 -4.18 -0.05 6.83
N LEU A 117 -4.37 -0.31 8.12
CA LEU A 117 -3.36 -0.96 8.97
C LEU A 117 -3.75 -2.40 9.24
N THR A 118 -2.81 -3.32 9.10
CA THR A 118 -2.95 -4.68 9.62
C THR A 118 -2.31 -4.77 11.00
N PHE A 119 -3.10 -5.17 12.00
CA PHE A 119 -2.66 -5.49 13.36
C PHE A 119 -2.66 -7.00 13.53
N GLU A 120 -1.51 -7.58 13.80
CA GLU A 120 -1.35 -9.02 14.00
C GLU A 120 -0.80 -9.35 15.39
N GLY A 121 -1.54 -10.16 16.14
CA GLY A 121 -1.15 -10.62 17.46
C GLY A 121 -0.60 -12.06 17.50
N PRO A 122 -0.16 -12.52 18.68
CA PRO A 122 0.42 -13.84 18.86
C PRO A 122 -0.63 -14.97 19.00
N GLY A 123 -1.92 -14.63 19.02
CA GLY A 123 -3.02 -15.54 19.35
C GLY A 123 -3.54 -15.34 20.77
N ALA A 124 -4.81 -15.69 20.98
CA ALA A 124 -5.52 -15.49 22.24
C ALA A 124 -4.94 -16.28 23.41
N TYR A 125 -4.67 -15.60 24.52
CA TYR A 125 -4.25 -16.17 25.79
C TYR A 125 -4.66 -15.26 26.94
N ASP A 126 -5.51 -15.77 27.83
CA ASP A 126 -6.08 -15.00 28.94
C ASP A 126 -5.07 -14.67 30.04
N CYS A 127 -4.11 -13.78 29.78
CA CYS A 127 -3.10 -13.37 30.75
C CYS A 127 -3.32 -11.98 31.34
N ASP A 128 -4.53 -11.42 31.21
CA ASP A 128 -4.82 -9.98 31.43
C ASP A 128 -3.82 -9.09 30.67
N GLY A 129 -3.58 -9.43 29.40
CA GLY A 129 -2.62 -8.74 28.53
C GLY A 129 -3.15 -7.39 28.02
N TRP A 130 -2.50 -6.90 26.98
CA TRP A 130 -2.95 -5.71 26.26
C TRP A 130 -3.54 -6.09 24.90
N ASP A 131 -4.41 -5.21 24.44
CA ASP A 131 -5.09 -5.31 23.15
C ASP A 131 -4.15 -4.92 21.99
N LEU A 132 -4.46 -5.36 20.77
CA LEU A 132 -3.73 -4.87 19.60
C LEU A 132 -3.88 -3.35 19.48
N LEU A 133 -5.11 -2.84 19.63
CA LEU A 133 -5.37 -1.42 19.75
C LEU A 133 -6.23 -1.17 21.00
N CYS A 134 -5.85 -0.18 21.80
CA CYS A 134 -6.64 0.28 22.93
C CYS A 134 -6.78 1.80 22.90
N PHE A 135 -8.02 2.28 22.92
CA PHE A 135 -8.37 3.68 23.13
C PHE A 135 -8.85 3.87 24.57
N ASP A 136 -8.01 4.46 25.40
CA ASP A 136 -8.31 4.81 26.79
C ASP A 136 -8.46 6.32 26.95
N GLY A 137 -9.67 6.85 26.82
CA GLY A 137 -9.92 8.29 26.87
C GLY A 137 -9.58 9.05 25.59
N VAL A 138 -9.84 8.44 24.42
CA VAL A 138 -9.64 9.04 23.09
C VAL A 138 -10.93 9.67 22.58
N THR A 139 -10.92 10.92 22.14
CA THR A 139 -12.11 11.59 21.57
C THR A 139 -11.95 11.98 20.12
N ASP A 140 -13.05 11.94 19.35
CA ASP A 140 -13.09 12.34 17.94
C ASP A 140 -12.09 11.50 17.09
N ALA A 141 -12.42 10.23 16.88
CA ALA A 141 -11.53 9.32 16.16
C ALA A 141 -12.26 8.53 15.05
N TRP A 142 -11.50 8.19 14.01
CA TRP A 142 -11.95 7.36 12.91
C TRP A 142 -10.94 6.24 12.63
N VAL A 143 -11.38 4.98 12.77
CA VAL A 143 -10.60 3.79 12.44
C VAL A 143 -11.25 3.14 11.23
N ASP A 144 -10.57 3.12 10.09
CA ASP A 144 -11.17 2.74 8.80
C ASP A 144 -10.31 1.75 8.02
N HIS A 145 -10.89 0.69 7.46
CA HIS A 145 -10.12 -0.29 6.68
C HIS A 145 -8.91 -0.85 7.43
N CYS A 146 -9.07 -1.19 8.71
CA CYS A 146 -8.01 -1.88 9.45
C CYS A 146 -8.35 -3.36 9.57
N ASP A 147 -7.34 -4.22 9.44
CA ASP A 147 -7.44 -5.66 9.65
C ASP A 147 -6.85 -6.00 11.02
N PHE A 148 -7.62 -6.65 11.89
CA PHE A 148 -7.20 -7.05 13.23
C PHE A 148 -7.29 -8.56 13.38
N SER A 149 -6.16 -9.18 13.72
CA SER A 149 -6.06 -10.63 13.87
C SER A 149 -5.34 -11.03 15.14
N ASP A 150 -5.87 -12.05 15.80
CA ASP A 150 -5.14 -12.85 16.79
C ASP A 150 -4.65 -12.08 18.04
N GLY A 151 -5.43 -11.12 18.55
CA GLY A 151 -5.13 -10.41 19.81
C GLY A 151 -4.83 -11.36 20.98
N CYS A 152 -3.87 -11.00 21.83
CA CYS A 152 -3.59 -11.77 23.05
C CYS A 152 -4.75 -11.67 24.04
N ASP A 153 -5.20 -10.44 24.30
CA ASP A 153 -6.46 -10.11 24.97
C ASP A 153 -7.50 -9.73 23.88
N GLY A 154 -7.84 -8.45 23.74
CA GLY A 154 -8.71 -7.94 22.67
C GLY A 154 -7.99 -7.61 21.36
N ASN A 155 -8.78 -7.55 20.27
CA ASN A 155 -8.34 -6.97 19.01
C ASN A 155 -8.41 -5.43 19.06
N PHE A 156 -9.54 -4.88 19.51
CA PHE A 156 -9.67 -3.43 19.68
C PHE A 156 -10.65 -3.05 20.78
N ASP A 157 -10.11 -2.48 21.86
CA ASP A 157 -10.85 -2.07 23.06
C ASP A 157 -10.96 -0.55 23.19
N ASN A 158 -12.10 -0.10 23.73
CA ASN A 158 -12.41 1.29 24.00
C ASN A 158 -12.87 1.45 25.45
N LYS A 159 -12.18 2.27 26.24
CA LYS A 159 -12.43 2.43 27.68
C LYS A 159 -12.16 3.86 28.16
N GLY A 160 -12.39 4.10 29.45
CA GLY A 160 -12.19 5.42 30.04
C GLY A 160 -13.18 6.43 29.45
N ASN A 161 -12.68 7.62 29.11
CA ASN A 161 -13.49 8.70 28.53
C ASN A 161 -13.51 8.69 26.99
N SER A 162 -13.29 7.54 26.35
CA SER A 162 -13.30 7.48 24.88
C SER A 162 -14.70 7.80 24.34
N ASP A 163 -14.82 8.65 23.34
CA ASP A 163 -16.13 9.10 22.83
C ASP A 163 -16.06 9.72 21.43
N ASN A 164 -17.18 9.83 20.73
CA ASN A 164 -17.26 10.32 19.34
C ASN A 164 -16.34 9.53 18.39
N ILE A 165 -16.58 8.23 18.26
CA ILE A 165 -15.71 7.34 17.48
C ILE A 165 -16.51 6.69 16.35
N THR A 166 -15.89 6.58 15.19
CA THR A 166 -16.38 5.74 14.09
C THR A 166 -15.36 4.69 13.73
N ILE A 167 -15.81 3.46 13.62
CA ILE A 167 -15.06 2.32 13.14
C ILE A 167 -15.76 1.88 11.85
N SER A 168 -15.07 1.90 10.73
CA SER A 168 -15.66 1.52 9.45
C SER A 168 -14.79 0.58 8.62
N TRP A 169 -15.41 -0.33 7.88
CA TRP A 169 -14.70 -1.26 7.00
C TRP A 169 -13.55 -2.04 7.67
N CYS A 170 -13.59 -2.21 8.98
CA CYS A 170 -12.58 -2.97 9.70
C CYS A 170 -12.96 -4.45 9.72
N ARG A 171 -11.96 -5.33 9.58
CA ARG A 171 -12.12 -6.79 9.71
C ARG A 171 -11.48 -7.26 11.00
N PHE A 172 -12.18 -8.13 11.72
CA PHE A 172 -11.74 -8.74 12.96
C PHE A 172 -11.81 -10.26 12.81
N HIS A 173 -10.73 -10.96 13.14
CA HIS A 173 -10.66 -12.42 13.05
C HIS A 173 -9.65 -13.04 14.03
N TYR A 174 -9.72 -14.36 14.21
CA TYR A 174 -8.73 -15.13 14.96
C TYR A 174 -8.41 -16.44 14.24
N LEU A 175 -7.23 -16.52 13.64
CA LEU A 175 -6.80 -17.67 12.85
C LEU A 175 -5.88 -18.60 13.66
N LYS A 176 -5.29 -18.11 14.76
CA LYS A 176 -4.43 -18.89 15.65
C LYS A 176 -5.26 -19.58 16.74
N PRO A 177 -4.98 -20.86 17.07
CA PRO A 177 -5.66 -21.55 18.17
C PRO A 177 -5.48 -20.82 19.51
N PRO A 178 -6.52 -20.72 20.35
CA PRO A 178 -6.39 -20.13 21.67
C PRO A 178 -5.54 -21.03 22.58
N ARG A 179 -4.83 -20.40 23.52
CA ARG A 179 -4.02 -21.09 24.53
C ARG A 179 -4.78 -21.18 25.86
N VAL A 180 -4.82 -22.40 26.40
CA VAL A 180 -5.49 -22.71 27.68
C VAL A 180 -4.64 -22.32 28.90
N GLY A 181 -5.30 -22.18 30.06
CA GLY A 181 -4.61 -22.02 31.36
C GLY A 181 -4.04 -20.62 31.65
N GLY A 182 -4.58 -19.58 31.01
CA GLY A 182 -4.24 -18.19 31.31
C GLY A 182 -4.69 -17.75 32.71
N SER A 183 -4.02 -16.74 33.27
CA SER A 183 -4.32 -16.23 34.62
C SER A 183 -5.68 -15.54 34.77
N GLY A 184 -6.27 -15.01 33.70
CA GLY A 184 -7.60 -14.39 33.73
C GLY A 184 -8.76 -15.39 33.72
N GLY A 185 -8.45 -16.69 33.56
CA GLY A 185 -9.35 -17.80 33.91
C GLY A 185 -10.19 -18.38 32.78
N THR A 186 -10.03 -17.93 31.54
CA THR A 186 -10.69 -18.48 30.35
C THR A 186 -9.70 -19.25 29.49
N ASP A 187 -10.08 -20.45 29.04
CA ASP A 187 -9.26 -21.28 28.14
C ASP A 187 -9.32 -20.83 26.66
N ASP A 188 -10.26 -19.96 26.31
CA ASP A 188 -10.47 -19.41 24.97
C ASP A 188 -10.88 -17.92 25.06
N HIS A 189 -9.86 -17.05 25.02
CA HIS A 189 -10.00 -15.60 25.16
C HIS A 189 -10.09 -14.88 23.81
N ARG A 190 -10.74 -15.46 22.79
CA ARG A 190 -10.95 -14.80 21.49
C ARG A 190 -12.07 -13.75 21.60
N PHE A 191 -11.81 -12.72 22.40
CA PHE A 191 -12.75 -11.70 22.87
C PHE A 191 -12.44 -10.37 22.17
N THR A 192 -13.05 -10.13 21.02
CA THR A 192 -12.51 -9.16 20.06
C THR A 192 -12.60 -7.69 20.48
N ASN A 193 -13.77 -7.21 20.93
CA ASN A 193 -13.99 -5.78 21.14
C ASN A 193 -14.79 -5.46 22.41
N LEU A 194 -14.16 -4.80 23.37
CA LEU A 194 -14.80 -4.25 24.57
C LEU A 194 -15.08 -2.75 24.42
N ILE A 195 -16.26 -2.32 24.86
CA ILE A 195 -16.62 -0.91 25.04
C ILE A 195 -17.02 -0.71 26.50
N GLY A 196 -16.24 0.08 27.23
CA GLY A 196 -16.37 0.30 28.67
C GLY A 196 -15.84 -0.89 29.48
N SER A 197 -14.71 -0.70 30.16
CA SER A 197 -14.01 -1.76 30.89
C SER A 197 -14.80 -2.32 32.09
N SER A 198 -15.67 -1.51 32.70
CA SER A 198 -16.52 -1.88 33.83
C SER A 198 -17.90 -1.23 33.77
N SER A 199 -18.85 -1.66 34.59
CA SER A 199 -20.19 -1.04 34.66
C SER A 199 -20.18 0.43 35.06
N SER A 200 -19.12 0.88 35.76
CA SER A 200 -18.91 2.28 36.14
C SER A 200 -18.08 3.08 35.13
N ASP A 201 -17.45 2.40 34.16
CA ASP A 201 -16.64 3.05 33.13
C ASP A 201 -17.56 3.63 32.06
N LYS A 202 -17.45 4.94 31.86
CA LYS A 202 -18.26 5.72 30.91
C LYS A 202 -17.71 7.14 30.74
N PRO A 203 -17.94 7.75 29.57
CA PRO A 203 -17.64 9.16 29.34
C PRO A 203 -18.42 10.10 30.27
N SER A 204 -18.03 11.37 30.24
CA SER A 204 -18.56 12.40 31.15
C SER A 204 -20.06 12.66 31.02
N ASP A 205 -20.62 12.45 29.82
CA ASP A 205 -22.06 12.56 29.54
C ASP A 205 -22.84 11.27 29.87
N GLY A 206 -22.11 10.24 30.31
CA GLY A 206 -22.59 8.94 30.75
C GLY A 206 -22.70 7.89 29.65
N ARG A 207 -22.31 8.16 28.40
CA ARG A 207 -22.40 7.18 27.32
C ARG A 207 -21.25 7.22 26.31
N TYR A 208 -20.79 6.07 25.84
CA TYR A 208 -19.92 5.97 24.66
C TYR A 208 -20.77 6.16 23.40
N SER A 209 -20.46 7.15 22.57
CA SER A 209 -21.14 7.40 21.29
C SER A 209 -20.29 6.86 20.14
N MET A 210 -20.69 5.71 19.58
CA MET A 210 -19.87 4.99 18.60
C MET A 210 -20.66 4.51 17.39
N THR A 211 -20.08 4.69 16.21
CA THR A 211 -20.59 4.13 14.94
C THR A 211 -19.69 2.99 14.52
N TRP A 212 -20.28 1.83 14.24
CA TRP A 212 -19.64 0.69 13.60
C TRP A 212 -20.32 0.52 12.25
N ALA A 213 -19.58 0.68 11.16
CA ALA A 213 -20.15 0.69 9.83
C ALA A 213 -19.39 -0.22 8.88
N TYR A 214 -20.06 -1.12 8.15
CA TYR A 214 -19.38 -2.00 7.18
C TYR A 214 -18.27 -2.87 7.80
N CYS A 215 -18.31 -3.09 9.13
CA CYS A 215 -17.30 -3.89 9.82
C CYS A 215 -17.64 -5.38 9.70
N TRP A 216 -16.59 -6.20 9.68
CA TRP A 216 -16.69 -7.65 9.55
C TRP A 216 -16.10 -8.35 10.77
N TRP A 217 -16.92 -9.11 11.49
CA TRP A 217 -16.48 -10.10 12.46
C TRP A 217 -16.48 -11.48 11.82
N ASP A 218 -15.31 -11.83 11.32
CA ASP A 218 -15.04 -13.02 10.52
C ASP A 218 -14.61 -14.21 11.40
N GLU A 219 -14.24 -15.30 10.74
CA GLU A 219 -13.91 -16.58 11.35
C GLU A 219 -12.95 -16.48 12.54
N GLY A 220 -13.25 -17.27 13.57
CA GLY A 220 -12.45 -17.34 14.77
C GLY A 220 -12.85 -16.38 15.88
N CYS A 221 -13.58 -15.30 15.58
CA CYS A 221 -14.13 -14.43 16.62
C CYS A 221 -15.15 -15.22 17.48
N ARG A 222 -14.93 -15.28 18.80
CA ARG A 222 -15.75 -16.12 19.69
C ARG A 222 -16.76 -15.32 20.49
N GLU A 223 -16.35 -14.18 21.06
CA GLU A 223 -17.22 -13.32 21.88
C GLU A 223 -16.85 -11.85 21.70
N ARG A 224 -17.70 -10.96 22.23
CA ARG A 224 -17.51 -9.51 22.28
C ARG A 224 -17.43 -8.86 20.89
N MET A 225 -18.43 -9.06 20.04
CA MET A 225 -18.51 -8.51 18.68
C MET A 225 -19.62 -7.44 18.54
N THR A 226 -19.83 -6.46 19.43
CA THR A 226 -19.01 -6.00 20.54
C THR A 226 -19.60 -6.42 21.89
N ARG A 227 -18.81 -6.34 22.96
CA ARG A 227 -19.35 -6.30 24.33
C ARG A 227 -19.33 -4.87 24.83
N ALA A 228 -20.49 -4.26 24.98
CA ALA A 228 -20.62 -2.83 25.18
C ALA A 228 -21.36 -2.46 26.46
N ARG A 229 -20.87 -1.41 27.13
CA ARG A 229 -21.43 -0.88 28.35
C ARG A 229 -21.67 0.61 28.27
N ASN A 230 -22.79 1.09 28.80
CA ASN A 230 -23.11 2.52 28.86
C ASN A 230 -22.92 3.16 27.48
N SER A 231 -23.56 2.66 26.42
CA SER A 231 -23.23 3.08 25.04
C SER A 231 -24.47 3.47 24.23
N GLU A 232 -24.30 4.46 23.36
CA GLU A 232 -25.17 4.76 22.24
C GLU A 232 -24.46 4.29 20.97
N LEU A 233 -24.99 3.23 20.35
CA LEU A 233 -24.34 2.54 19.24
C LEU A 233 -25.17 2.67 17.97
N HIS A 234 -24.49 2.95 16.87
CA HIS A 234 -25.02 2.73 15.54
C HIS A 234 -24.22 1.61 14.87
N PHE A 235 -24.89 0.49 14.58
CA PHE A 235 -24.36 -0.56 13.72
C PHE A 235 -25.00 -0.41 12.33
N LEU A 236 -24.23 0.10 11.38
CA LEU A 236 -24.64 0.35 10.01
C LEU A 236 -24.03 -0.71 9.09
N ASN A 237 -24.85 -1.56 8.50
CA ASN A 237 -24.40 -2.49 7.49
C ASN A 237 -23.18 -3.33 7.91
N CYS A 238 -23.14 -3.89 9.11
CA CYS A 238 -22.06 -4.76 9.57
C CYS A 238 -22.37 -6.24 9.33
N TYR A 239 -21.33 -7.08 9.35
CA TYR A 239 -21.43 -8.52 9.06
C TYR A 239 -20.79 -9.39 10.16
N TRP A 240 -21.53 -10.39 10.63
CA TRP A 240 -21.09 -11.40 11.60
C TRP A 240 -21.31 -12.81 11.05
N ASN A 241 -20.26 -13.63 11.00
CA ASN A 241 -20.36 -14.99 10.46
C ASN A 241 -19.37 -16.03 11.03
N SER A 242 -18.73 -15.74 12.16
CA SER A 242 -17.78 -16.69 12.76
C SER A 242 -18.43 -18.01 13.17
N SER A 243 -17.89 -19.13 12.69
CA SER A 243 -18.42 -20.47 12.97
C SER A 243 -18.24 -20.93 14.42
N VAL A 244 -17.33 -20.29 15.15
CA VAL A 244 -17.00 -20.61 16.55
C VAL A 244 -17.63 -19.66 17.56
N ALA A 245 -18.49 -18.74 17.11
CA ALA A 245 -19.10 -17.73 17.95
C ALA A 245 -19.92 -18.34 19.09
N ASN A 246 -19.75 -17.79 20.30
CA ASN A 246 -20.60 -18.09 21.45
C ASN A 246 -21.75 -17.07 21.57
N TYR A 247 -21.49 -15.80 21.23
CA TYR A 247 -22.48 -14.74 21.03
C TYR A 247 -21.87 -13.59 20.24
N TYR A 248 -22.71 -12.77 19.59
CA TYR A 248 -22.28 -11.56 18.87
C TYR A 248 -22.23 -10.34 19.77
N ILE A 249 -23.39 -9.75 20.08
CA ILE A 249 -23.48 -8.48 20.81
C ILE A 249 -23.82 -8.74 22.27
N GLY A 250 -23.01 -8.19 23.19
CA GLY A 250 -23.20 -8.31 24.64
C GLY A 250 -23.44 -6.96 25.32
N PRO A 251 -24.70 -6.50 25.45
CA PRO A 251 -25.03 -5.17 25.97
C PRO A 251 -25.20 -5.11 27.50
N GLU A 252 -24.82 -3.96 28.08
CA GLU A 252 -25.13 -3.55 29.46
C GLU A 252 -25.36 -2.03 29.55
N ASN A 253 -26.61 -1.58 29.70
CA ASN A 253 -27.02 -0.16 29.56
C ASN A 253 -26.73 0.42 28.16
N VAL A 254 -27.15 -0.29 27.12
CA VAL A 254 -26.88 0.09 25.72
C VAL A 254 -28.17 0.50 25.00
N ASN A 255 -28.10 1.58 24.22
CA ASN A 255 -29.05 1.88 23.15
C ASN A 255 -28.37 1.57 21.82
N ALA A 256 -28.95 0.70 21.00
CA ALA A 256 -28.40 0.35 19.70
C ALA A 256 -29.42 0.59 18.58
N TYR A 257 -29.01 1.37 17.58
CA TYR A 257 -29.66 1.41 16.27
C TYR A 257 -28.89 0.46 15.35
N VAL A 258 -29.54 -0.57 14.84
CA VAL A 258 -28.91 -1.61 14.02
C VAL A 258 -29.64 -1.67 12.70
N GLU A 259 -28.97 -1.33 11.61
CA GLU A 259 -29.61 -1.29 10.30
C GLU A 259 -28.78 -1.93 9.18
N GLY A 260 -29.45 -2.67 8.30
CA GLY A 260 -28.83 -3.33 7.14
C GLY A 260 -27.70 -4.33 7.48
N CYS A 261 -27.67 -4.84 8.72
CA CYS A 261 -26.67 -5.76 9.23
C CYS A 261 -27.02 -7.23 8.96
N SER A 262 -26.01 -8.09 8.88
CA SER A 262 -26.16 -9.54 8.63
C SER A 262 -25.53 -10.39 9.75
N PHE A 263 -26.28 -11.36 10.27
CA PHE A 263 -25.85 -12.27 11.34
C PHE A 263 -26.04 -13.73 10.91
N ILE A 264 -24.98 -14.54 10.92
CA ILE A 264 -25.00 -15.92 10.39
C ILE A 264 -24.59 -16.92 11.46
N GLY A 265 -25.26 -18.06 11.57
CA GLY A 265 -24.85 -19.20 12.38
C GLY A 265 -25.25 -19.18 13.86
N LEU A 266 -25.99 -18.16 14.33
CA LEU A 266 -26.46 -18.07 15.72
C LEU A 266 -27.95 -17.74 15.81
N ASP A 267 -28.63 -18.34 16.80
CA ASP A 267 -30.02 -18.01 17.16
C ASP A 267 -30.12 -16.62 17.81
N ALA A 268 -31.31 -16.02 17.78
CA ALA A 268 -31.62 -14.67 18.24
C ALA A 268 -31.06 -14.37 19.65
N GLU A 269 -31.18 -15.30 20.60
CA GLU A 269 -30.70 -15.12 21.98
C GLU A 269 -29.17 -14.95 22.11
N LYS A 270 -28.41 -15.40 21.10
CA LYS A 270 -26.96 -15.26 21.05
C LYS A 270 -26.50 -14.15 20.10
N ILE A 271 -27.35 -13.69 19.19
CA ILE A 271 -27.11 -12.44 18.47
C ILE A 271 -27.07 -11.27 19.47
N TRP A 272 -28.02 -11.24 20.42
CA TRP A 272 -28.14 -10.22 21.44
C TRP A 272 -28.22 -10.84 22.85
N LYS A 273 -27.05 -10.98 23.50
CA LYS A 273 -26.92 -11.65 24.80
C LYS A 273 -26.80 -10.65 25.95
N GLU A 274 -27.90 -10.43 26.66
CA GLU A 274 -27.94 -9.42 27.74
C GLU A 274 -27.04 -9.77 28.95
N TYR A 275 -26.31 -8.77 29.45
CA TYR A 275 -25.47 -8.89 30.66
C TYR A 275 -26.00 -8.08 31.86
N GLY A 276 -27.06 -7.28 31.67
CA GLY A 276 -27.71 -6.49 32.72
C GLY A 276 -28.04 -5.08 32.26
N GLY A 277 -28.54 -4.26 33.18
CA GLY A 277 -28.91 -2.87 32.89
C GLY A 277 -30.16 -2.72 32.04
N THR A 278 -30.39 -1.50 31.52
CA THR A 278 -31.49 -1.20 30.60
C THR A 278 -30.97 -1.18 29.17
N ASN A 279 -31.34 -2.18 28.37
CA ASN A 279 -30.88 -2.32 26.99
C ASN A 279 -32.04 -2.08 26.02
N ASN A 280 -31.84 -1.20 25.05
CA ASN A 280 -32.81 -0.90 23.99
C ASN A 280 -32.15 -1.13 22.64
N CYS A 281 -32.86 -1.77 21.71
CA CYS A 281 -32.36 -2.05 20.38
C CYS A 281 -33.47 -1.86 19.34
N LYS A 282 -33.11 -1.24 18.22
CA LYS A 282 -33.97 -1.13 17.04
C LYS A 282 -33.26 -1.73 15.83
N TRP A 283 -33.83 -2.82 15.32
CA TRP A 283 -33.41 -3.54 14.12
C TRP A 283 -34.18 -3.02 12.90
N ILE A 284 -33.48 -2.68 11.82
CA ILE A 284 -34.05 -2.19 10.56
C ILE A 284 -33.37 -2.89 9.39
N ASP A 285 -34.14 -3.53 8.52
CA ASP A 285 -33.64 -4.18 7.29
C ASP A 285 -32.42 -5.09 7.50
N CYS A 286 -32.32 -5.69 8.68
CA CYS A 286 -31.26 -6.64 9.04
C CYS A 286 -31.65 -8.06 8.62
N TYR A 287 -30.64 -8.91 8.42
CA TYR A 287 -30.79 -10.32 8.13
C TYR A 287 -30.16 -11.16 9.25
N ALA A 288 -30.86 -12.20 9.68
CA ALA A 288 -30.28 -13.29 10.45
C ALA A 288 -30.74 -14.61 9.84
N ASP A 289 -29.85 -15.60 9.78
CA ASP A 289 -30.27 -16.98 9.55
C ASP A 289 -30.84 -17.60 10.84
N GLY A 290 -31.07 -18.92 10.85
CA GLY A 290 -31.61 -19.60 12.04
C GLY A 290 -33.06 -19.20 12.37
N ASP A 291 -33.34 -18.90 13.64
CA ASP A 291 -34.67 -18.50 14.14
C ASP A 291 -34.98 -16.99 13.96
N GLY A 292 -34.06 -16.25 13.34
CA GLY A 292 -34.22 -14.86 12.97
C GLY A 292 -33.64 -13.86 13.99
N LEU A 293 -34.08 -12.60 13.89
CA LEU A 293 -33.58 -11.53 14.74
C LEU A 293 -34.36 -11.41 16.06
N PRO A 294 -33.72 -10.92 17.14
CA PRO A 294 -34.42 -10.47 18.33
C PRO A 294 -35.48 -9.42 17.99
N SER A 295 -36.55 -9.37 18.80
CA SER A 295 -37.53 -8.30 18.69
C SER A 295 -36.91 -6.95 19.10
N ASN A 296 -37.43 -5.86 18.51
CA ASN A 296 -37.11 -4.50 18.97
C ASN A 296 -37.42 -4.35 20.47
N SER A 297 -36.55 -3.64 21.19
CA SER A 297 -36.70 -3.37 22.61
C SER A 297 -36.56 -1.88 22.90
N GLY A 298 -37.44 -1.36 23.76
CA GLY A 298 -37.44 0.05 24.14
C GLY A 298 -37.64 1.02 22.98
N SER A 299 -37.08 2.23 23.12
CA SER A 299 -37.16 3.29 22.11
C SER A 299 -35.75 3.80 21.81
N VAL A 300 -35.28 3.53 20.59
CA VAL A 300 -34.01 4.05 20.06
C VAL A 300 -34.32 4.94 18.85
N SER A 301 -33.77 6.15 18.86
CA SER A 301 -33.92 7.08 17.73
C SER A 301 -32.89 6.76 16.65
N ALA A 302 -33.23 7.05 15.39
CA ALA A 302 -32.21 7.01 14.34
C ALA A 302 -31.10 8.03 14.64
N PRO A 303 -29.84 7.73 14.30
CA PRO A 303 -28.75 8.70 14.36
C PRO A 303 -29.09 9.97 13.56
N ASN A 304 -28.55 11.11 13.99
CA ASN A 304 -28.89 12.43 13.45
C ASN A 304 -27.89 12.98 12.42
N TYR A 305 -26.88 12.19 12.06
CA TYR A 305 -25.94 12.49 10.97
C TYR A 305 -26.42 11.86 9.66
N ASP A 306 -25.92 12.37 8.54
CA ASP A 306 -26.24 11.84 7.21
C ASP A 306 -25.54 10.50 6.97
N TYR A 307 -26.30 9.52 6.49
CA TYR A 307 -25.80 8.22 6.03
C TYR A 307 -26.77 7.63 5.01
N THR A 308 -26.32 6.62 4.27
CA THR A 308 -27.17 5.78 3.42
C THR A 308 -26.96 4.34 3.87
N ALA A 309 -28.05 3.62 4.14
CA ALA A 309 -28.00 2.20 4.45
C ALA A 309 -28.18 1.37 3.17
N MET A 310 -27.37 0.34 3.01
CA MET A 310 -27.60 -0.74 2.04
C MET A 310 -28.58 -1.77 2.61
N SER A 311 -29.15 -2.61 1.76
CA SER A 311 -29.80 -3.84 2.26
C SER A 311 -28.76 -4.77 2.91
N ALA A 312 -29.22 -5.66 3.79
CA ALA A 312 -28.34 -6.64 4.45
C ALA A 312 -27.60 -7.59 3.49
N GLU A 313 -28.16 -7.84 2.31
CA GLU A 313 -27.53 -8.70 1.30
C GLU A 313 -26.45 -7.95 0.50
N GLU A 314 -26.72 -6.70 0.10
CA GLU A 314 -25.74 -5.84 -0.56
C GLU A 314 -24.56 -5.56 0.35
N SER A 315 -24.82 -5.26 1.64
CA SER A 315 -23.76 -5.03 2.62
C SER A 315 -22.87 -6.24 2.80
N ARG A 316 -23.45 -7.43 2.98
CA ARG A 316 -22.70 -8.69 3.12
C ARG A 316 -21.79 -8.93 1.93
N THR A 317 -22.27 -8.68 0.71
CA THR A 317 -21.47 -8.85 -0.52
C THR A 317 -20.32 -7.85 -0.57
N ALA A 318 -20.58 -6.58 -0.28
CA ALA A 318 -19.56 -5.53 -0.32
C ALA A 318 -18.47 -5.73 0.75
N ILE A 319 -18.87 -6.10 1.97
CA ILE A 319 -17.96 -6.28 3.11
C ILE A 319 -17.02 -7.47 2.92
N SER A 320 -17.53 -8.56 2.34
CA SER A 320 -16.76 -9.81 2.15
C SER A 320 -15.99 -9.85 0.83
N ASP A 321 -15.97 -8.75 0.07
CA ASP A 321 -15.16 -8.65 -1.14
C ASP A 321 -13.66 -8.72 -0.76
N PRO A 322 -12.89 -9.68 -1.30
CA PRO A 322 -11.51 -9.88 -0.91
C PRO A 322 -10.54 -8.81 -1.45
N ILE A 323 -10.97 -8.00 -2.42
CA ILE A 323 -10.13 -6.99 -3.08
C ILE A 323 -10.25 -5.66 -2.35
N CYS A 324 -11.47 -5.27 -2.00
CA CYS A 324 -11.76 -3.92 -1.52
C CYS A 324 -12.86 -3.84 -0.46
N GLY A 325 -13.26 -4.98 0.10
CA GLY A 325 -14.15 -5.06 1.25
C GLY A 325 -13.43 -4.71 2.55
N ALA A 326 -13.97 -5.18 3.69
CA ALA A 326 -13.43 -4.84 4.99
C ALA A 326 -12.03 -5.41 5.24
N GLY A 327 -11.19 -4.65 5.95
CA GLY A 327 -9.78 -4.93 6.21
C GLY A 327 -8.86 -3.88 5.57
N ALA A 328 -7.55 -4.12 5.64
CA ALA A 328 -6.53 -3.26 5.04
C ALA A 328 -6.45 -3.43 3.51
N THR A 329 -7.50 -3.01 2.82
CA THR A 329 -7.72 -3.18 1.38
C THR A 329 -7.66 -1.88 0.57
N LEU A 330 -7.32 -0.76 1.22
CA LEU A 330 -7.15 0.52 0.54
C LEU A 330 -5.81 0.58 -0.20
N ILE A 331 -5.80 1.37 -1.28
CA ILE A 331 -4.57 1.77 -1.94
C ILE A 331 -4.16 3.12 -1.35
N VAL A 332 -3.11 3.10 -0.53
CA VAL A 332 -2.50 4.29 0.07
C VAL A 332 -1.16 4.55 -0.62
N SER A 333 -1.00 5.75 -1.17
CA SER A 333 0.24 6.16 -1.83
C SER A 333 1.19 6.85 -0.86
N GLU A 334 2.48 6.96 -1.21
CA GLU A 334 3.49 7.66 -0.39
C GLU A 334 3.20 9.16 -0.21
N ASP A 335 2.39 9.76 -1.10
CA ASP A 335 1.90 11.13 -0.96
C ASP A 335 0.69 11.27 -0.01
N GLY A 336 0.24 10.16 0.58
CA GLY A 336 -0.88 10.10 1.53
C GLY A 336 -2.25 10.09 0.86
N SER A 337 -2.33 10.05 -0.48
CA SER A 337 -3.59 9.84 -1.18
C SER A 337 -4.14 8.44 -0.92
N VAL A 338 -5.46 8.33 -0.87
CA VAL A 338 -6.19 7.09 -0.56
C VAL A 338 -7.23 6.84 -1.64
N SER A 339 -7.27 5.62 -2.16
CA SER A 339 -8.29 5.18 -3.11
C SER A 339 -8.77 3.76 -2.81
N SER A 340 -9.93 3.41 -3.36
CA SER A 340 -10.47 2.05 -3.25
C SER A 340 -9.83 1.15 -4.29
N ALA A 341 -9.43 -0.06 -3.87
CA ALA A 341 -8.99 -1.09 -4.81
C ALA A 341 -10.11 -1.58 -5.76
N CYS A 342 -11.40 -1.33 -5.48
CA CYS A 342 -12.48 -1.71 -6.40
C CYS A 342 -12.46 -0.92 -7.72
N ASN A 343 -11.83 0.26 -7.70
CA ASN A 343 -11.70 1.14 -8.85
C ASN A 343 -10.29 1.06 -9.44
N ALA A 344 -9.46 0.12 -8.97
CA ALA A 344 -8.17 -0.12 -9.58
C ALA A 344 -8.40 -0.54 -11.03
N THR A 345 -7.71 0.11 -11.96
CA THR A 345 -7.70 -0.28 -13.39
C THR A 345 -6.56 -1.23 -13.70
N GLU A 346 -5.58 -1.35 -12.79
CA GLU A 346 -4.34 -2.10 -12.98
C GLU A 346 -4.02 -3.08 -11.83
N PRO A 347 -3.27 -4.16 -12.10
CA PRO A 347 -2.69 -5.01 -11.07
C PRO A 347 -1.70 -4.25 -10.20
N LEU A 348 -1.74 -4.47 -8.89
CA LEU A 348 -0.77 -3.95 -7.92
C LEU A 348 0.07 -5.10 -7.35
N LEU A 349 1.31 -4.82 -6.97
CA LEU A 349 2.20 -5.78 -6.33
C LEU A 349 3.08 -5.06 -5.30
N THR A 350 3.07 -5.55 -4.07
CA THR A 350 3.98 -5.08 -3.00
C THR A 350 4.81 -6.23 -2.45
N SER A 351 5.90 -5.90 -1.76
CA SER A 351 6.81 -6.88 -1.14
C SER A 351 7.07 -6.58 0.34
N GLU A 352 7.18 -7.63 1.14
CA GLU A 352 7.56 -7.66 2.56
C GLU A 352 8.88 -8.43 2.69
N GLY A 353 9.92 -7.77 3.20
CA GLY A 353 11.30 -8.29 3.28
C GLY A 353 12.23 -7.72 2.21
N GLU A 354 13.55 -7.85 2.43
CA GLU A 354 14.56 -7.41 1.46
C GLU A 354 14.51 -8.30 0.21
N ILE A 355 14.10 -7.70 -0.92
CA ILE A 355 14.01 -8.40 -2.22
C ILE A 355 15.39 -8.62 -2.86
N ASN A 356 16.42 -7.94 -2.34
CA ASN A 356 17.81 -8.14 -2.69
C ASN A 356 18.56 -8.66 -1.47
N GLN A 357 19.08 -9.88 -1.53
CA GLN A 357 19.79 -10.48 -0.39
C GLN A 357 21.15 -11.02 -0.78
N GLU A 358 22.09 -10.80 0.13
CA GLU A 358 23.44 -11.35 0.08
C GLU A 358 23.57 -12.39 1.20
N VAL A 359 23.84 -13.63 0.83
CA VAL A 359 23.95 -14.77 1.76
C VAL A 359 25.17 -15.62 1.45
N TYR A 360 25.71 -16.30 2.46
CA TYR A 360 26.87 -17.19 2.27
C TYR A 360 26.43 -18.62 1.94
N THR A 361 27.28 -19.36 1.21
CA THR A 361 27.05 -20.77 0.86
C THR A 361 26.60 -21.59 2.08
N GLY A 362 25.39 -22.16 1.99
CA GLY A 362 24.78 -22.98 3.04
C GLY A 362 23.87 -22.22 4.02
N GLN A 363 23.71 -20.89 3.90
CA GLN A 363 22.76 -20.09 4.69
C GLN A 363 21.42 -19.92 3.96
N ALA A 364 20.33 -19.88 4.73
CA ALA A 364 19.02 -19.57 4.18
C ALA A 364 18.87 -18.06 3.95
N ILE A 365 18.11 -17.68 2.93
CA ILE A 365 17.63 -16.30 2.78
C ILE A 365 16.63 -15.99 3.90
N SER A 366 16.50 -14.71 4.23
CA SER A 366 15.32 -14.22 4.93
C SER A 366 14.10 -14.41 4.01
N THR A 367 13.00 -14.89 4.56
CA THR A 367 11.77 -15.09 3.79
C THR A 367 11.28 -13.77 3.22
N ILE A 368 10.84 -13.78 1.96
CA ILE A 368 10.32 -12.62 1.23
C ILE A 368 8.88 -12.92 0.85
N SER A 369 7.94 -12.04 1.16
CA SER A 369 6.53 -12.20 0.79
C SER A 369 6.12 -11.10 -0.19
N PHE A 370 5.33 -11.43 -1.20
CA PHE A 370 4.78 -10.49 -2.16
C PHE A 370 3.26 -10.57 -2.15
N THR A 371 2.56 -9.45 -2.13
CA THR A 371 1.09 -9.43 -2.12
C THR A 371 0.59 -8.74 -3.39
N ALA A 372 -0.20 -9.46 -4.18
CA ALA A 372 -0.87 -8.89 -5.35
C ALA A 372 -2.23 -8.27 -4.95
N GLY A 373 -2.55 -7.12 -5.53
CA GLY A 373 -3.80 -6.38 -5.30
C GLY A 373 -4.26 -5.65 -6.55
N GLY A 374 -5.12 -4.64 -6.39
CA GLY A 374 -5.74 -3.94 -7.52
C GLY A 374 -6.62 -4.89 -8.34
N THR A 375 -6.45 -4.92 -9.66
CA THR A 375 -7.17 -5.89 -10.51
C THR A 375 -6.58 -7.30 -10.49
N ALA A 376 -5.42 -7.52 -9.86
CA ALA A 376 -4.68 -8.77 -9.96
C ALA A 376 -5.52 -9.98 -9.53
N THR A 377 -5.67 -10.96 -10.42
CA THR A 377 -6.32 -12.25 -10.15
C THR A 377 -5.32 -13.38 -9.95
N SER A 378 -4.03 -13.11 -10.15
CA SER A 378 -2.95 -14.09 -10.05
C SER A 378 -1.63 -13.42 -9.68
N ILE A 379 -0.75 -14.20 -9.03
CA ILE A 379 0.63 -13.83 -8.72
C ILE A 379 1.54 -15.02 -9.06
N SER A 380 2.72 -14.74 -9.61
CA SER A 380 3.69 -15.77 -10.01
C SER A 380 5.12 -15.27 -9.86
N VAL A 381 6.08 -16.19 -9.80
CA VAL A 381 7.51 -15.86 -9.81
C VAL A 381 8.21 -16.60 -10.96
N SER A 382 9.14 -15.91 -11.61
CA SER A 382 10.01 -16.44 -12.65
C SER A 382 11.48 -16.23 -12.29
N ASN A 383 12.37 -17.05 -12.88
CA ASN A 383 13.82 -17.00 -12.67
C ASN A 383 14.26 -17.17 -11.20
N LEU A 384 13.51 -17.95 -10.41
CA LEU A 384 13.86 -18.18 -9.02
C LEU A 384 15.22 -18.93 -8.91
N PRO A 385 16.22 -18.39 -8.18
CA PRO A 385 17.52 -19.04 -8.01
C PRO A 385 17.41 -20.48 -7.48
N ALA A 386 18.30 -21.36 -7.95
CA ALA A 386 18.32 -22.75 -7.52
C ALA A 386 18.49 -22.85 -6.00
N GLY A 387 17.78 -23.79 -5.37
CA GLY A 387 17.77 -23.97 -3.90
C GLY A 387 16.70 -23.16 -3.16
N LEU A 388 16.07 -22.19 -3.83
CA LEU A 388 14.91 -21.47 -3.30
C LEU A 388 13.59 -22.11 -3.73
N THR A 389 12.55 -21.86 -2.95
CA THR A 389 11.18 -22.31 -3.18
C THR A 389 10.21 -21.14 -3.04
N SER A 390 9.12 -21.19 -3.81
CA SER A 390 8.02 -20.23 -3.71
C SER A 390 6.71 -20.94 -3.41
N ASN A 391 5.88 -20.35 -2.55
CA ASN A 391 4.51 -20.79 -2.30
C ASN A 391 3.53 -19.64 -2.54
N VAL A 392 2.37 -19.92 -3.13
CA VAL A 392 1.30 -18.93 -3.33
C VAL A 392 0.08 -19.32 -2.51
N ASP A 393 -0.37 -18.41 -1.65
CA ASP A 393 -1.60 -18.55 -0.88
C ASP A 393 -2.34 -17.20 -0.86
N ASN A 394 -3.62 -17.22 -1.22
CA ASN A 394 -4.49 -16.04 -1.27
C ASN A 394 -3.85 -14.77 -1.89
N LEU A 395 -3.35 -14.86 -3.14
CA LEU A 395 -2.62 -13.80 -3.86
C LEU A 395 -1.35 -13.27 -3.17
N THR A 396 -0.87 -13.98 -2.16
CA THR A 396 0.42 -13.74 -1.51
C THR A 396 1.42 -14.80 -1.97
N LEU A 397 2.57 -14.40 -2.49
CA LEU A 397 3.67 -15.27 -2.92
C LEU A 397 4.84 -15.14 -1.94
N THR A 398 5.23 -16.24 -1.30
CA THR A 398 6.33 -16.28 -0.34
C THR A 398 7.52 -17.04 -0.91
N ILE A 399 8.72 -16.46 -0.87
CA ILE A 399 10.01 -17.03 -1.31
C ILE A 399 10.88 -17.33 -0.08
N SER A 400 11.40 -18.55 0.01
CA SER A 400 12.31 -18.98 1.09
C SER A 400 13.21 -20.15 0.65
N GLY A 401 14.31 -20.38 1.36
CA GLY A 401 15.19 -21.52 1.12
C GLY A 401 16.68 -21.21 1.30
N ILE A 402 17.53 -22.16 0.91
CA ILE A 402 19.00 -22.00 0.89
C ILE A 402 19.41 -21.94 -0.58
N PRO A 403 19.84 -20.78 -1.11
CA PRO A 403 20.23 -20.68 -2.50
C PRO A 403 21.52 -21.45 -2.75
N THR A 404 21.61 -22.08 -3.91
CA THR A 404 22.82 -22.80 -4.37
C THR A 404 23.52 -22.10 -5.53
N GLU A 405 22.91 -21.05 -6.08
CA GLU A 405 23.44 -20.26 -7.20
C GLU A 405 22.99 -18.79 -7.07
N ASN A 406 23.77 -17.89 -7.68
CA ASN A 406 23.37 -16.49 -7.86
C ASN A 406 22.22 -16.40 -8.86
N GLY A 407 21.33 -15.43 -8.68
CA GLY A 407 20.33 -15.15 -9.70
C GLY A 407 19.41 -14.00 -9.36
N THR A 408 18.71 -13.54 -10.39
CA THR A 408 17.64 -12.54 -10.28
C THR A 408 16.31 -13.22 -10.51
N TYR A 409 15.30 -12.90 -9.72
CA TYR A 409 13.94 -13.39 -9.89
C TYR A 409 12.97 -12.23 -10.13
N THR A 410 11.87 -12.50 -10.82
CA THR A 410 10.82 -11.51 -11.09
C THR A 410 9.48 -12.07 -10.63
N VAL A 411 8.81 -11.34 -9.74
CA VAL A 411 7.44 -11.62 -9.29
C VAL A 411 6.48 -10.76 -10.11
N THR A 412 5.42 -11.37 -10.62
CA THR A 412 4.43 -10.71 -11.49
C THR A 412 3.03 -10.94 -10.93
N ALA A 413 2.30 -9.85 -10.70
CA ALA A 413 0.86 -9.83 -10.49
C ALA A 413 0.15 -9.62 -11.83
N SER A 414 -0.96 -10.32 -12.08
CA SER A 414 -1.72 -10.20 -13.33
C SER A 414 -3.22 -10.40 -13.13
N ASP A 415 -4.01 -9.66 -13.87
CA ASP A 415 -5.46 -9.86 -14.03
C ASP A 415 -5.84 -10.66 -15.29
N GLY A 416 -4.84 -11.18 -16.02
CA GLY A 416 -4.98 -11.88 -17.29
C GLY A 416 -4.87 -10.99 -18.53
N THR A 417 -4.96 -9.66 -18.38
CA THR A 417 -4.81 -8.67 -19.44
C THR A 417 -3.62 -7.74 -19.23
N GLN A 418 -3.38 -7.33 -17.98
CA GLN A 418 -2.34 -6.42 -17.56
C GLN A 418 -1.46 -7.10 -16.51
N THR A 419 -0.26 -6.56 -16.32
CA THR A 419 0.71 -7.12 -15.38
C THR A 419 1.53 -6.03 -14.71
N THR A 420 1.79 -6.19 -13.42
CA THR A 420 2.79 -5.41 -12.69
C THR A 420 3.83 -6.35 -12.10
N SER A 421 5.10 -5.95 -12.10
CA SER A 421 6.19 -6.85 -11.69
C SER A 421 7.23 -6.17 -10.81
N LEU A 422 7.78 -6.93 -9.86
CA LEU A 422 8.94 -6.55 -9.05
C LEU A 422 10.07 -7.53 -9.29
N SER A 423 11.30 -7.04 -9.41
CA SER A 423 12.49 -7.88 -9.57
C SER A 423 13.40 -7.78 -8.36
N GLY A 424 13.90 -8.93 -7.91
CA GLY A 424 14.85 -9.07 -6.82
C GLY A 424 16.07 -9.88 -7.23
N SER A 425 17.10 -9.88 -6.38
CA SER A 425 18.36 -10.58 -6.63
C SER A 425 18.87 -11.31 -5.39
N ILE A 426 19.47 -12.48 -5.61
CA ILE A 426 20.14 -13.25 -4.57
C ILE A 426 21.60 -13.42 -4.99
N THR A 427 22.49 -12.90 -4.14
CA THR A 427 23.93 -13.05 -4.26
C THR A 427 24.39 -14.09 -3.24
N LEU A 428 24.81 -15.24 -3.74
CA LEU A 428 25.49 -16.29 -2.99
C LEU A 428 26.99 -16.02 -2.98
N ASN A 429 27.49 -15.65 -1.81
CA ASN A 429 28.91 -15.54 -1.57
C ASN A 429 29.47 -16.88 -1.14
N GLU A 430 30.50 -17.33 -1.83
CA GLU A 430 31.36 -18.34 -1.24
C GLU A 430 32.08 -17.73 -0.05
N PRO A 431 32.19 -18.43 1.09
CA PRO A 431 33.09 -17.99 2.15
C PRO A 431 34.47 -17.81 1.51
N SER A 432 35.02 -16.60 1.56
CA SER A 432 36.30 -16.33 0.92
C SER A 432 37.35 -17.26 1.51
N ALA A 433 38.26 -17.76 0.66
CA ALA A 433 39.48 -18.35 1.19
C ALA A 433 40.17 -17.29 2.04
N ALA A 434 40.24 -17.51 3.36
CA ALA A 434 40.77 -16.53 4.30
C ALA A 434 42.18 -16.09 3.82
N PRO A 435 42.46 -14.78 3.83
CA PRO A 435 43.78 -14.28 3.43
C PRO A 435 44.85 -14.82 4.40
N ALA A 436 46.09 -14.94 3.94
CA ALA A 436 47.19 -15.65 4.63
C ALA A 436 47.59 -15.10 6.02
N ASN A 437 46.95 -14.03 6.48
CA ASN A 437 47.24 -13.22 7.65
C ASN A 437 46.10 -13.21 8.71
N GLU A 438 45.11 -14.11 8.60
CA GLU A 438 43.99 -14.22 9.54
C GLU A 438 43.90 -15.60 10.21
N VAL A 439 43.72 -15.60 11.54
CA VAL A 439 43.47 -16.81 12.34
C VAL A 439 42.17 -16.66 13.14
N CYS A 440 41.16 -17.48 12.83
CA CYS A 440 39.91 -17.53 13.56
C CYS A 440 39.82 -18.75 14.49
N ILE A 441 39.48 -18.50 15.76
CA ILE A 441 39.31 -19.50 16.81
C ILE A 441 37.83 -19.58 17.20
N ASP A 442 37.24 -20.76 17.02
CA ASP A 442 35.86 -21.01 17.44
C ASP A 442 35.79 -21.34 18.93
N LEU A 443 34.94 -20.61 19.66
CA LEU A 443 34.66 -20.88 21.06
C LEU A 443 33.36 -21.68 21.22
N LYS A 444 33.50 -23.01 21.22
CA LYS A 444 32.41 -23.95 21.54
C LYS A 444 32.49 -24.35 23.01
N LYS A 445 31.34 -24.29 23.71
CA LYS A 445 31.26 -24.67 25.12
C LYS A 445 31.35 -26.18 25.30
N GLY A 446 32.34 -26.67 26.03
CA GLY A 446 32.49 -28.10 26.34
C GLY A 446 33.34 -28.87 25.34
N ASP A 447 33.73 -28.22 24.24
CA ASP A 447 34.68 -28.76 23.27
C ASP A 447 36.03 -28.06 23.41
N VAL A 448 37.06 -28.76 22.95
CA VAL A 448 38.39 -28.22 22.74
C VAL A 448 38.30 -27.08 21.72
N PRO A 449 38.83 -25.87 21.96
CA PRO A 449 38.90 -24.82 20.95
C PRO A 449 39.51 -25.35 19.65
N SER A 450 38.91 -25.06 18.50
CA SER A 450 39.40 -25.51 17.18
C SER A 450 39.64 -24.33 16.26
N ILE A 451 40.70 -24.39 15.44
CA ILE A 451 40.93 -23.42 14.37
C ILE A 451 39.89 -23.68 13.28
N ALA A 452 39.07 -22.68 12.96
CA ALA A 452 38.01 -22.80 11.96
C ALA A 452 38.57 -23.06 10.54
N ASN A 453 39.81 -22.65 10.30
CA ASN A 453 40.45 -22.62 8.97
C ASN A 453 41.36 -23.84 8.65
N GLY A 454 41.27 -24.95 9.40
CA GLY A 454 41.90 -26.22 9.01
C GLY A 454 43.43 -26.33 9.12
N GLY A 455 44.13 -25.32 9.64
CA GLY A 455 45.58 -25.32 9.89
C GLY A 455 46.14 -23.94 10.25
N ILE A 456 47.41 -23.86 10.66
CA ILE A 456 48.10 -22.59 10.92
C ILE A 456 48.70 -22.06 9.61
N PRO A 457 48.51 -20.78 9.24
CA PRO A 457 49.25 -20.15 8.15
C PRO A 457 50.77 -20.13 8.42
N SER A 458 51.61 -20.21 7.39
CA SER A 458 53.08 -20.14 7.57
C SER A 458 53.49 -18.79 8.18
N GLY A 459 54.42 -18.78 9.16
CA GLY A 459 54.93 -17.55 9.80
C GLY A 459 54.42 -17.29 11.23
N TRP A 460 53.44 -18.06 11.70
CA TRP A 460 52.88 -17.95 13.06
C TRP A 460 53.60 -18.82 14.11
N GLU A 461 54.84 -19.23 13.80
CA GLU A 461 55.66 -20.16 14.58
C GLU A 461 56.25 -19.46 15.83
N GLY A 462 55.48 -19.37 16.91
CA GLY A 462 55.94 -18.74 18.16
C GLY A 462 54.84 -18.08 19.00
N LEU A 463 53.63 -17.94 18.45
CA LEU A 463 52.46 -17.50 19.20
C LEU A 463 52.16 -18.51 20.31
N GLU A 464 51.97 -18.05 21.56
CA GLU A 464 51.60 -18.94 22.67
C GLU A 464 50.17 -18.63 23.13
N ILE A 465 49.27 -19.60 22.95
CA ILE A 465 47.87 -19.49 23.41
C ILE A 465 47.75 -20.29 24.71
N THR A 466 47.29 -19.63 25.77
CA THR A 466 47.01 -20.25 27.08
C THR A 466 45.52 -20.15 27.37
N VAL A 467 44.89 -21.29 27.66
CA VAL A 467 43.50 -21.36 28.09
C VAL A 467 43.47 -21.91 29.51
N ASN A 468 42.86 -21.20 30.46
CA ASN A 468 42.78 -21.64 31.86
C ASN A 468 44.13 -22.05 32.48
N ASN A 469 45.19 -21.25 32.27
CA ASN A 469 46.57 -21.49 32.74
C ASN A 469 47.27 -22.73 32.15
N THR A 470 46.67 -23.38 31.15
CA THR A 470 47.30 -24.50 30.45
C THR A 470 47.87 -24.00 29.13
N LYS A 471 49.20 -24.09 28.99
CA LYS A 471 49.94 -23.71 27.77
C LYS A 471 49.61 -24.67 26.62
N SER A 472 49.41 -24.13 25.42
CA SER A 472 49.30 -24.95 24.22
C SER A 472 50.63 -25.64 23.88
N THR A 473 50.55 -26.85 23.29
CA THR A 473 51.69 -27.53 22.67
C THR A 473 51.33 -27.86 21.22
N TRP A 474 52.20 -27.48 20.28
CA TRP A 474 51.95 -27.60 18.85
C TRP A 474 52.26 -29.02 18.36
N THR A 475 51.36 -29.65 17.60
CA THR A 475 51.62 -30.92 16.89
C THR A 475 51.14 -30.86 15.45
N GLU A 476 51.73 -31.69 14.58
CA GLU A 476 51.49 -31.72 13.12
C GLU A 476 50.05 -32.06 12.70
N ASN A 477 49.18 -32.52 13.61
CA ASN A 477 47.81 -32.97 13.30
C ASN A 477 46.71 -32.08 13.90
N GLY A 478 47.03 -30.82 14.24
CA GLY A 478 46.09 -29.92 14.89
C GLY A 478 45.98 -30.12 16.40
N PHE A 479 45.12 -29.30 17.01
CA PHE A 479 45.09 -28.95 18.43
C PHE A 479 44.39 -30.00 19.30
N ASN A 480 44.91 -30.24 20.52
CA ASN A 480 44.23 -31.08 21.52
C ASN A 480 44.45 -30.50 22.92
N MET A 481 43.40 -29.99 23.55
CA MET A 481 43.43 -29.49 24.93
C MET A 481 42.36 -30.18 25.77
N GLY A 482 42.70 -30.59 26.98
CA GLY A 482 41.75 -31.12 27.95
C GLY A 482 41.15 -30.00 28.80
N GLY A 483 39.81 -29.85 28.77
CA GLY A 483 39.04 -29.10 29.78
C GLY A 483 38.28 -27.87 29.26
N ASN A 484 37.24 -27.47 30.00
CA ASN A 484 36.40 -26.29 29.75
C ASN A 484 37.21 -24.99 29.94
N ALA A 485 36.99 -23.98 29.08
CA ALA A 485 37.66 -22.68 29.10
C ALA A 485 36.83 -21.59 29.83
N ASP A 486 37.41 -20.93 30.84
CA ASP A 486 36.83 -19.79 31.57
C ASP A 486 37.54 -18.46 31.21
N TYR A 487 38.79 -18.52 30.73
CA TYR A 487 39.52 -17.39 30.13
C TYR A 487 40.56 -17.86 29.10
N ILE A 488 40.86 -16.99 28.13
CA ILE A 488 41.87 -17.19 27.08
C ILE A 488 42.88 -16.06 27.15
N VAL A 489 44.17 -16.41 27.09
CA VAL A 489 45.30 -15.48 27.02
C VAL A 489 46.09 -15.81 25.76
N ILE A 490 46.36 -14.79 24.96
CA ILE A 490 47.19 -14.89 23.75
C ILE A 490 48.45 -14.05 24.00
N ASP A 491 49.59 -14.71 23.92
CA ASP A 491 50.90 -14.16 24.27
C ASP A 491 51.74 -13.93 23.02
N PHE A 492 52.00 -12.65 22.75
CA PHE A 492 52.74 -12.18 21.59
C PHE A 492 54.23 -11.99 21.91
N ARG A 493 54.69 -12.21 23.15
CA ARG A 493 56.07 -11.92 23.58
C ARG A 493 57.17 -12.73 22.89
N ASN A 494 56.80 -13.89 22.34
CA ASN A 494 57.72 -14.76 21.61
C ASN A 494 57.43 -14.79 20.10
N PHE A 495 56.51 -13.94 19.62
CA PHE A 495 56.23 -13.78 18.20
C PHE A 495 57.34 -12.90 17.58
N VAL A 496 58.05 -13.44 16.59
CA VAL A 496 59.18 -12.73 15.96
C VAL A 496 58.95 -12.74 14.45
N ASP A 497 58.20 -11.76 13.95
CA ASP A 497 58.20 -11.40 12.53
C ASP A 497 58.76 -9.98 12.39
N ALA A 498 59.87 -9.84 11.67
CA ALA A 498 60.60 -8.60 11.52
C ALA A 498 59.93 -7.59 10.56
N THR A 499 58.77 -7.93 10.00
CA THR A 499 58.04 -7.14 8.99
C THR A 499 56.79 -6.44 9.53
N ILE A 500 56.39 -6.71 10.78
CA ILE A 500 55.10 -6.30 11.33
C ILE A 500 55.29 -5.24 12.42
N GLU A 501 54.88 -4.00 12.15
CA GLU A 501 54.94 -2.88 13.13
C GLU A 501 53.63 -2.70 13.93
N GLN A 502 52.50 -3.30 13.51
CA GLN A 502 51.22 -3.17 14.21
C GLN A 502 50.41 -4.48 14.23
N VAL A 503 49.82 -4.81 15.39
CA VAL A 503 48.90 -5.93 15.57
C VAL A 503 47.51 -5.36 15.84
N SER A 504 46.57 -5.53 14.90
CA SER A 504 45.14 -5.30 15.15
C SER A 504 44.43 -6.62 15.39
N PHE A 505 43.32 -6.62 16.11
CA PHE A 505 42.47 -7.81 16.24
C PHE A 505 41.00 -7.41 16.27
N ASP A 506 40.15 -8.22 15.64
CA ASP A 506 38.71 -8.02 15.57
C ASP A 506 38.02 -9.11 16.39
N VAL A 507 37.30 -8.71 17.45
CA VAL A 507 36.61 -9.69 18.30
C VAL A 507 35.13 -9.70 17.93
N THR A 508 34.67 -10.85 17.41
CA THR A 508 33.26 -11.07 17.06
C THR A 508 32.59 -12.02 18.06
N ILE A 509 31.65 -11.50 18.85
CA ILE A 509 30.91 -12.30 19.84
C ILE A 509 29.43 -12.39 19.43
N PRO A 510 29.02 -13.40 18.64
CA PRO A 510 27.62 -13.61 18.34
C PRO A 510 26.81 -13.98 19.59
N ASN A 511 25.58 -13.42 19.69
CA ASN A 511 24.54 -13.77 20.67
C ASN A 511 24.87 -13.49 22.16
N LEU A 512 25.26 -12.25 22.50
CA LEU A 512 25.29 -11.79 23.90
C LEU A 512 23.87 -11.75 24.49
N ASN A 513 23.54 -12.71 25.35
CA ASN A 513 22.26 -12.74 26.05
C ASN A 513 22.33 -11.89 27.33
N ALA A 514 21.66 -10.74 27.35
CA ALA A 514 21.78 -9.70 28.38
C ALA A 514 21.39 -10.13 29.81
N SER A 515 20.78 -11.30 29.98
CA SER A 515 20.25 -11.76 31.27
C SER A 515 21.25 -12.52 32.16
N LYS A 516 22.48 -12.83 31.71
CA LYS A 516 23.40 -13.73 32.45
C LYS A 516 24.92 -13.42 32.38
N GLY A 517 25.32 -12.19 32.74
CA GLY A 517 26.69 -11.86 33.18
C GLY A 517 27.49 -10.91 32.26
N GLN A 518 28.47 -10.20 32.85
CA GLN A 518 29.38 -9.27 32.17
C GLN A 518 30.54 -10.01 31.49
N ASN A 519 30.90 -9.61 30.26
CA ASN A 519 32.13 -10.04 29.58
C ASN A 519 33.17 -8.92 29.65
N THR A 520 34.41 -9.24 30.03
CA THR A 520 35.51 -8.28 30.14
C THR A 520 36.60 -8.63 29.14
N ILE A 521 36.98 -7.68 28.29
CA ILE A 521 38.12 -7.81 27.37
C ILE A 521 39.23 -6.87 27.86
N GLY A 522 40.46 -7.36 27.99
CA GLY A 522 41.59 -6.55 28.48
C GLY A 522 42.89 -6.83 27.73
N TYR A 523 43.79 -5.86 27.76
CA TYR A 523 45.16 -6.01 27.25
C TYR A 523 46.16 -5.35 28.22
N ARG A 524 47.43 -5.76 28.19
CA ARG A 524 48.46 -5.27 29.13
C ARG A 524 49.72 -4.81 28.41
N PHE A 525 50.27 -3.66 28.84
CA PHE A 525 51.54 -3.08 28.36
C PHE A 525 52.72 -3.41 29.27
N THR A 526 53.94 -3.43 28.72
CA THR A 526 55.17 -3.76 29.45
C THR A 526 55.83 -2.60 30.18
N GLU A 527 55.66 -1.35 29.75
CA GLU A 527 56.47 -0.26 30.32
C GLU A 527 55.91 0.40 31.59
N ASP A 528 54.59 0.45 31.81
CA ASP A 528 54.04 1.21 32.96
C ASP A 528 53.23 0.37 33.98
N GLY A 529 52.98 -0.91 33.72
CA GLY A 529 52.27 -1.78 34.67
C GLY A 529 50.77 -1.49 34.84
N ASP A 530 50.20 -0.55 34.10
CA ASP A 530 48.77 -0.24 34.12
C ASP A 530 47.95 -1.23 33.26
N ASN A 531 46.87 -1.76 33.85
CA ASN A 531 45.89 -2.63 33.17
C ASN A 531 44.80 -1.76 32.52
N ASN A 532 44.79 -1.64 31.20
CA ASN A 532 43.64 -1.07 30.50
C ASN A 532 42.61 -2.17 30.25
N THR A 533 41.45 -2.01 30.88
CA THR A 533 40.38 -3.00 30.85
C THR A 533 39.16 -2.39 30.18
N TYR A 534 38.69 -2.95 29.07
CA TYR A 534 37.47 -2.53 28.40
C TYR A 534 36.34 -3.47 28.83
N THR A 535 35.41 -2.94 29.62
CA THR A 535 34.21 -3.70 30.00
C THR A 535 33.14 -3.41 28.97
N ILE A 536 32.75 -4.43 28.20
CA ILE A 536 31.69 -4.30 27.20
C ILE A 536 30.38 -4.69 27.89
N SER A 537 29.43 -3.75 27.92
CA SER A 537 28.08 -3.96 28.41
C SER A 537 27.09 -3.49 27.35
N SER A 538 26.97 -4.21 26.24
CA SER A 538 25.97 -3.92 25.20
C SER A 538 25.21 -5.18 24.76
N SER A 539 24.00 -4.97 24.25
CA SER A 539 22.95 -5.96 23.99
C SER A 539 22.69 -6.18 22.49
N ALA A 540 23.72 -6.12 21.64
CA ALA A 540 23.62 -6.40 20.22
C ALA A 540 24.85 -7.19 19.73
N THR A 541 24.72 -7.89 18.60
CA THR A 541 25.86 -8.40 17.82
C THR A 541 26.68 -7.21 17.34
N GLU A 542 27.77 -6.92 18.06
CA GLU A 542 28.64 -5.79 17.79
C GLU A 542 30.05 -6.36 17.49
N THR A 543 30.61 -6.04 16.33
CA THR A 543 32.04 -6.29 16.04
C THR A 543 32.83 -5.25 16.82
N VAL A 544 33.68 -5.68 17.74
CA VAL A 544 34.55 -4.77 18.50
C VAL A 544 35.96 -4.85 17.93
N THR A 545 36.31 -3.84 17.15
CA THR A 545 37.68 -3.65 16.65
C THR A 545 38.51 -2.96 17.72
N LEU A 546 39.57 -3.64 18.19
CA LEU A 546 40.54 -3.06 19.11
C LEU A 546 41.84 -2.80 18.33
N SER A 547 42.21 -1.52 18.23
CA SER A 547 43.48 -1.11 17.64
C SER A 547 44.53 -0.97 18.75
N ALA A 548 45.53 -1.85 18.75
CA ALA A 548 46.66 -1.71 19.65
C ALA A 548 47.71 -0.74 19.06
N PRO A 549 48.37 0.09 19.90
CA PRO A 549 49.58 0.81 19.48
C PRO A 549 50.80 -0.14 19.43
N GLU A 550 51.85 0.30 18.74
CA GLU A 550 53.04 -0.41 18.20
C GLU A 550 53.80 -1.41 19.12
N GLN A 551 53.43 -1.65 20.38
CA GLN A 551 54.17 -2.50 21.34
C GLN A 551 53.30 -3.25 22.36
N SER A 552 52.27 -3.97 21.92
CA SER A 552 51.41 -4.76 22.85
C SER A 552 51.89 -6.20 22.99
N GLU A 553 52.15 -6.66 24.23
CA GLU A 553 52.72 -7.99 24.52
C GLU A 553 51.68 -9.08 24.87
N LEU A 554 50.50 -8.72 25.39
CA LEU A 554 49.51 -9.66 25.92
C LEU A 554 48.06 -9.20 25.67
N VAL A 555 47.21 -10.11 25.16
CA VAL A 555 45.75 -9.92 25.02
C VAL A 555 45.01 -11.01 25.78
N TRP A 556 43.98 -10.66 26.56
CA TRP A 556 43.19 -11.63 27.31
C TRP A 556 41.69 -11.33 27.34
N ILE A 557 40.88 -12.39 27.42
CA ILE A 557 39.42 -12.31 27.52
C ILE A 557 38.97 -13.12 28.73
N GLN A 558 38.16 -12.51 29.60
CA GLN A 558 37.61 -13.15 30.80
C GLN A 558 36.08 -13.02 30.84
N ARG A 559 35.41 -14.13 31.17
CA ARG A 559 33.96 -14.17 31.38
C ARG A 559 33.60 -14.59 32.81
N THR A 560 32.50 -14.05 33.35
CA THR A 560 31.84 -14.55 34.56
C THR A 560 30.55 -15.29 34.15
N ALA A 561 30.42 -16.59 34.47
CA ALA A 561 29.52 -17.60 33.85
C ALA A 561 27.99 -17.29 33.77
N SER A 562 27.18 -17.88 32.85
CA SER A 562 26.63 -19.27 32.94
C SER A 562 26.08 -19.87 31.61
N THR A 563 25.84 -21.19 31.61
CA THR A 563 25.81 -22.18 30.51
C THR A 563 24.73 -22.06 29.40
N GLY A 564 25.06 -22.32 28.11
CA GLY A 564 24.03 -22.76 27.14
C GLY A 564 24.28 -22.78 25.62
N THR A 565 25.06 -21.87 25.02
CA THR A 565 25.06 -21.67 23.55
C THR A 565 26.46 -21.34 23.01
N THR A 566 26.68 -21.51 21.70
CA THR A 566 27.90 -21.14 20.95
C THR A 566 28.38 -19.74 21.35
N ILE A 567 29.64 -19.59 21.77
CA ILE A 567 30.10 -18.42 22.54
C ILE A 567 30.75 -17.35 21.64
N GLY A 568 31.08 -17.67 20.39
CA GLY A 568 31.57 -16.71 19.42
C GLY A 568 32.86 -17.13 18.71
N GLN A 569 33.34 -16.28 17.81
CA GLN A 569 34.54 -16.51 17.00
C GLN A 569 35.51 -15.36 17.21
N ILE A 570 36.72 -15.66 17.66
CA ILE A 570 37.79 -14.66 17.76
C ILE A 570 38.60 -14.74 16.48
N CYS A 571 38.60 -13.69 15.67
CA CYS A 571 39.46 -13.60 14.48
C CYS A 571 40.61 -12.63 14.74
N ILE A 572 41.84 -13.08 14.49
CA ILE A 572 43.04 -12.28 14.67
C ILE A 572 43.61 -12.01 13.30
N THR A 573 43.63 -10.74 12.91
CA THR A 573 44.09 -10.30 11.58
C THR A 573 45.30 -9.37 11.74
N LEU A 574 46.47 -9.86 11.32
CA LEU A 574 47.69 -9.04 11.30
C LEU A 574 47.61 -8.05 10.14
N LYS A 575 47.80 -6.76 10.42
CA LYS A 575 47.86 -5.70 9.40
C LYS A 575 49.32 -5.29 9.19
N GLU A 576 49.82 -5.48 7.98
CA GLU A 576 51.07 -4.85 7.55
C GLU A 576 50.84 -3.35 7.28
N SER A 577 51.90 -2.55 7.49
CA SER A 577 51.92 -1.12 7.21
C SER A 577 51.46 -0.83 5.78
N SER A 578 50.55 0.13 5.64
CA SER A 578 49.80 0.39 4.40
C SER A 578 50.73 0.65 3.21
N THR A 579 50.60 -0.16 2.17
CA THR A 579 50.89 0.25 0.80
C THR A 579 49.74 -0.18 -0.10
N GLU A 580 49.20 0.82 -0.82
CA GLU A 580 48.29 0.83 -1.98
C GLU A 580 47.24 -0.27 -2.14
N ALA A 581 45.98 0.16 -2.36
CA ALA A 581 44.90 -0.70 -2.80
C ALA A 581 45.32 -1.55 -4.02
N THR A 582 44.86 -2.79 -4.10
CA THR A 582 45.25 -3.74 -5.16
C THR A 582 44.20 -3.93 -6.25
N GLU A 583 42.98 -3.40 -6.08
CA GLU A 583 41.89 -3.49 -7.05
C GLU A 583 41.02 -2.21 -7.09
N PRO A 584 40.35 -1.91 -8.23
CA PRO A 584 39.40 -0.80 -8.34
C PRO A 584 38.18 -1.01 -7.44
N SER A 585 37.70 0.06 -6.80
CA SER A 585 36.45 0.04 -6.02
C SER A 585 35.44 1.07 -6.53
N LEU A 586 34.16 0.85 -6.25
CA LEU A 586 33.07 1.74 -6.68
C LEU A 586 31.99 1.79 -5.60
N THR A 587 31.56 3.00 -5.25
CA THR A 587 30.50 3.26 -4.26
C THR A 587 29.44 4.18 -4.87
N SER A 588 28.18 4.06 -4.47
CA SER A 588 27.08 4.89 -5.00
C SER A 588 26.27 5.56 -3.90
N THR A 589 25.72 6.75 -4.19
CA THR A 589 24.73 7.46 -3.38
C THR A 589 23.52 7.86 -4.24
N GLY A 590 22.31 7.77 -3.66
CA GLY A 590 21.05 7.95 -4.39
C GLY A 590 20.40 6.62 -4.79
N SER A 591 19.13 6.68 -5.26
CA SER A 591 18.38 5.48 -5.66
C SER A 591 18.82 5.01 -7.05
N LEU A 592 19.34 3.79 -7.14
CA LEU A 592 19.84 3.17 -8.39
C LEU A 592 18.71 2.81 -9.37
N SER A 593 17.48 2.70 -8.87
CA SER A 593 16.29 2.49 -9.68
C SER A 593 15.24 3.56 -9.39
N GLN A 594 14.64 4.13 -10.44
CA GLN A 594 13.62 5.18 -10.32
C GLN A 594 12.51 5.03 -11.36
N ASP A 595 11.27 5.13 -10.91
CA ASP A 595 10.10 5.23 -11.77
C ASP A 595 9.70 6.71 -11.91
N ILE A 596 9.67 7.20 -13.15
CA ILE A 596 9.60 8.62 -13.46
C ILE A 596 8.44 8.86 -14.43
N VAL A 597 7.50 9.72 -14.05
CA VAL A 597 6.44 10.18 -14.96
C VAL A 597 7.05 10.92 -16.14
N ALA A 598 6.60 10.61 -17.36
CA ALA A 598 7.10 11.22 -18.59
C ALA A 598 7.16 12.76 -18.49
N GLY A 599 8.37 13.33 -18.66
CA GLY A 599 8.64 14.76 -18.54
C GLY A 599 9.18 15.25 -17.19
N GLN A 600 9.32 14.37 -16.18
CA GLN A 600 9.98 14.69 -14.91
C GLN A 600 11.48 14.35 -14.91
N ALA A 601 12.27 15.06 -14.11
CA ALA A 601 13.69 14.75 -13.96
C ALA A 601 13.92 13.63 -12.93
N ILE A 602 14.95 12.81 -13.13
CA ILE A 602 15.39 11.87 -12.10
C ILE A 602 15.98 12.62 -10.91
N SER A 603 15.90 12.00 -9.73
CA SER A 603 16.80 12.34 -8.63
C SER A 603 18.23 11.98 -9.02
N THR A 604 19.19 12.86 -8.73
CA THR A 604 20.59 12.64 -9.12
C THR A 604 21.19 11.41 -8.45
N ILE A 605 21.98 10.64 -9.21
CA ILE A 605 22.65 9.43 -8.73
C ILE A 605 24.15 9.63 -8.87
N SER A 606 24.92 9.50 -7.80
CA SER A 606 26.37 9.74 -7.80
C SER A 606 27.16 8.47 -7.49
N PHE A 607 28.22 8.22 -8.24
CA PHE A 607 29.12 7.08 -8.10
C PHE A 607 30.54 7.57 -7.89
N THR A 608 31.23 7.12 -6.84
CA THR A 608 32.62 7.47 -6.56
C THR A 608 33.50 6.24 -6.69
N ALA A 609 34.45 6.29 -7.62
CA ALA A 609 35.49 5.27 -7.79
C ALA A 609 36.66 5.48 -6.83
N GLY A 610 37.20 4.38 -6.31
CA GLY A 610 38.34 4.35 -5.39
C GLY A 610 39.24 3.15 -5.66
N GLY A 611 40.10 2.81 -4.69
CA GLY A 611 41.05 1.71 -4.85
C GLY A 611 42.14 2.06 -5.89
N THR A 612 42.44 1.15 -6.81
CA THR A 612 43.35 1.40 -7.95
C THR A 612 42.70 2.09 -9.14
N ALA A 613 41.40 2.39 -9.09
CA ALA A 613 40.65 2.94 -10.21
C ALA A 613 41.30 4.24 -10.75
N THR A 614 41.63 4.24 -12.04
CA THR A 614 42.12 5.42 -12.75
C THR A 614 41.07 6.01 -13.69
N ASP A 615 39.96 5.30 -13.92
CA ASP A 615 38.86 5.72 -14.76
C ASP A 615 37.48 5.33 -14.18
N ILE A 616 36.45 6.09 -14.53
CA ILE A 616 35.04 5.80 -14.25
C ILE A 616 34.20 6.12 -15.49
N SER A 617 33.32 5.21 -15.87
CA SER A 617 32.49 5.36 -17.07
C SER A 617 31.07 4.85 -16.85
N VAL A 618 30.13 5.31 -17.66
CA VAL A 618 28.75 4.81 -17.69
C VAL A 618 28.39 4.31 -19.08
N SER A 619 27.68 3.20 -19.15
CA SER A 619 27.15 2.60 -20.38
C SER A 619 25.64 2.39 -20.29
N ASN A 620 24.99 2.28 -21.46
CA ASN A 620 23.54 2.08 -21.59
C ASN A 620 22.68 3.17 -20.92
N LEU A 621 23.17 4.41 -20.84
CA LEU A 621 22.40 5.48 -20.21
C LEU A 621 21.11 5.77 -21.00
N PRO A 622 19.92 5.70 -20.35
CA PRO A 622 18.64 5.97 -21.02
C PRO A 622 18.61 7.33 -21.73
N ALA A 623 17.92 7.39 -22.88
CA ALA A 623 17.79 8.61 -23.66
C ALA A 623 17.17 9.73 -22.82
N GLY A 624 17.72 10.96 -22.90
CA GLY A 624 17.27 12.12 -22.12
C GLY A 624 18.01 12.32 -20.78
N LEU A 625 18.77 11.31 -20.35
CA LEU A 625 19.70 11.45 -19.22
C LEU A 625 21.09 11.86 -19.70
N SER A 626 21.82 12.51 -18.80
CA SER A 626 23.19 12.97 -18.98
C SER A 626 24.02 12.62 -17.74
N TYR A 627 25.33 12.65 -17.88
CA TYR A 627 26.24 12.46 -16.75
C TYR A 627 27.39 13.45 -16.80
N ASP A 628 27.93 13.77 -15.63
CA ASP A 628 29.14 14.56 -15.44
C ASP A 628 30.15 13.79 -14.59
N ILE A 629 31.43 13.94 -14.87
CA ILE A 629 32.51 13.28 -14.12
C ILE A 629 33.44 14.36 -13.55
N ASP A 630 33.55 14.40 -12.22
CA ASP A 630 34.52 15.23 -11.51
C ASP A 630 35.25 14.39 -10.45
N ASN A 631 36.58 14.43 -10.47
CA ASN A 631 37.45 13.73 -9.51
C ASN A 631 37.05 12.26 -9.23
N LEU A 632 36.93 11.44 -10.29
CA LEU A 632 36.47 10.04 -10.24
C LEU A 632 35.08 9.83 -9.62
N THR A 633 34.27 10.89 -9.58
CA THR A 633 32.86 10.83 -9.21
C THR A 633 31.99 11.10 -10.43
N LEU A 634 31.18 10.12 -10.82
CA LEU A 634 30.23 10.20 -11.93
C LEU A 634 28.83 10.49 -11.39
N THR A 635 28.19 11.57 -11.83
CA THR A 635 26.83 11.94 -11.43
C THR A 635 25.87 11.89 -12.62
N ILE A 636 24.80 11.09 -12.52
CA ILE A 636 23.75 10.95 -13.52
C ILE A 636 22.57 11.86 -13.16
N SER A 637 22.08 12.63 -14.13
CA SER A 637 20.93 13.53 -14.00
C SER A 637 20.25 13.81 -15.34
N GLY A 638 19.00 14.27 -15.33
CA GLY A 638 18.27 14.65 -16.53
C GLY A 638 16.81 14.22 -16.51
N VAL A 639 16.12 14.39 -17.66
CA VAL A 639 14.72 13.99 -17.87
C VAL A 639 14.72 12.82 -18.84
N PRO A 640 14.42 11.58 -18.39
CA PRO A 640 14.41 10.44 -19.29
C PRO A 640 13.28 10.59 -20.31
N THR A 641 13.59 10.22 -21.55
CA THR A 641 12.64 10.17 -22.68
C THR A 641 12.29 8.74 -23.07
N GLU A 642 13.01 7.75 -22.53
CA GLU A 642 12.78 6.32 -22.72
C GLU A 642 13.16 5.57 -21.42
N SER A 643 12.51 4.45 -21.15
CA SER A 643 12.92 3.51 -20.10
C SER A 643 14.21 2.79 -20.48
N GLY A 644 15.05 2.44 -19.50
CA GLY A 644 16.26 1.66 -19.77
C GLY A 644 17.10 1.38 -18.53
N THR A 645 18.14 0.56 -18.71
CA THR A 645 19.10 0.19 -17.65
C THR A 645 20.47 0.77 -17.96
N TYR A 646 21.18 1.27 -16.95
CA TYR A 646 22.54 1.78 -17.09
C TYR A 646 23.53 1.03 -16.20
N THR A 647 24.81 1.02 -16.59
CA THR A 647 25.90 0.38 -15.82
C THR A 647 27.07 1.34 -15.68
N VAL A 648 27.49 1.60 -14.45
CA VAL A 648 28.67 2.41 -14.11
C VAL A 648 29.83 1.49 -13.78
N THR A 649 30.99 1.72 -14.38
CA THR A 649 32.20 0.89 -14.22
C THR A 649 33.36 1.75 -13.75
N ALA A 650 34.03 1.33 -12.69
CA ALA A 650 35.33 1.85 -12.27
C ALA A 650 36.43 0.88 -12.69
N SER A 651 37.50 1.38 -13.27
CA SER A 651 38.57 0.53 -13.83
C SER A 651 39.95 1.12 -13.65
N ASP A 652 40.95 0.24 -13.69
CA ASP A 652 42.35 0.57 -13.95
C ASP A 652 42.81 -0.11 -15.26
N ASP A 653 44.11 -0.06 -15.56
CA ASP A 653 44.69 -0.65 -16.79
C ASP A 653 44.57 -2.20 -16.86
N THR A 654 44.16 -2.85 -15.77
CA THR A 654 44.18 -4.31 -15.59
C THR A 654 42.87 -4.92 -15.12
N GLN A 655 42.02 -4.18 -14.41
CA GLN A 655 40.86 -4.67 -13.68
C GLN A 655 39.69 -3.67 -13.69
N SER A 656 38.48 -4.13 -13.41
CA SER A 656 37.28 -3.29 -13.36
C SER A 656 36.21 -3.84 -12.41
N THR A 657 35.44 -2.95 -11.79
CA THR A 657 34.24 -3.26 -11.00
C THR A 657 33.06 -2.42 -11.48
N SER A 658 31.82 -2.92 -11.36
CA SER A 658 30.64 -2.26 -11.93
C SER A 658 29.39 -2.35 -11.07
N ILE A 659 28.57 -1.29 -11.09
CA ILE A 659 27.23 -1.23 -10.47
C ILE A 659 26.21 -0.89 -11.56
N SER A 660 25.04 -1.55 -11.54
CA SER A 660 23.95 -1.31 -12.50
C SER A 660 22.70 -0.74 -11.83
N GLY A 661 21.89 0.00 -12.60
CA GLY A 661 20.63 0.61 -12.19
C GLY A 661 19.61 0.68 -13.33
N SER A 662 18.40 1.16 -13.04
CA SER A 662 17.30 1.21 -14.02
C SER A 662 16.42 2.45 -13.91
N ILE A 663 15.85 2.91 -15.02
CA ILE A 663 14.91 4.03 -15.07
C ILE A 663 13.68 3.57 -15.84
N THR A 664 12.51 3.67 -15.23
CA THR A 664 11.22 3.35 -15.86
C THR A 664 10.46 4.64 -16.12
N LEU A 665 10.07 4.87 -17.38
CA LEU A 665 9.18 5.96 -17.74
C LEU A 665 7.72 5.51 -17.57
N ILE A 666 6.96 6.23 -16.77
CA ILE A 666 5.51 6.04 -16.64
C ILE A 666 4.82 7.01 -17.61
N GLU A 667 4.18 6.49 -18.65
CA GLU A 667 3.32 7.29 -19.52
C GLU A 667 2.03 7.65 -18.77
N SER A 668 1.67 8.93 -18.76
CA SER A 668 0.39 9.37 -18.21
C SER A 668 -0.71 9.20 -19.26
N ASP A 669 -1.49 8.13 -19.17
CA ASP A 669 -2.73 8.02 -19.95
C ASP A 669 -3.76 9.01 -19.42
N ILE A 670 -4.16 9.96 -20.27
CA ILE A 670 -5.32 10.82 -20.01
C ILE A 670 -6.48 10.30 -20.87
N THR A 671 -7.44 9.66 -20.21
CA THR A 671 -8.77 9.40 -20.78
C THR A 671 -9.57 10.71 -20.73
N ILE A 672 -9.85 11.32 -21.89
CA ILE A 672 -10.78 12.45 -22.01
C ILE A 672 -12.21 11.88 -22.01
N PRO A 673 -13.18 12.44 -21.26
CA PRO A 673 -14.51 11.86 -21.16
C PRO A 673 -15.21 11.82 -22.53
N ALA A 674 -15.72 10.64 -22.90
CA ALA A 674 -16.56 10.47 -24.06
C ALA A 674 -17.89 11.23 -23.85
N TYR A 675 -18.36 11.93 -24.89
CA TYR A 675 -19.66 12.60 -24.84
C TYR A 675 -20.76 11.56 -25.08
N GLU A 676 -21.58 11.30 -24.05
CA GLU A 676 -22.71 10.38 -24.12
C GLU A 676 -24.05 11.16 -24.24
N VAL A 677 -24.83 10.88 -25.28
CA VAL A 677 -26.18 11.41 -25.47
C VAL A 677 -27.19 10.27 -25.47
N CYS A 678 -28.07 10.25 -24.47
CA CYS A 678 -29.16 9.28 -24.37
C CYS A 678 -30.51 9.87 -24.79
N ILE A 679 -31.21 9.16 -25.68
CA ILE A 679 -32.54 9.48 -26.20
C ILE A 679 -33.56 8.47 -25.65
N ASP A 680 -34.53 8.97 -24.90
CA ASP A 680 -35.64 8.17 -24.36
C ASP A 680 -36.75 7.99 -25.39
N LEU A 681 -37.17 6.74 -25.62
CA LEU A 681 -38.26 6.40 -26.54
C LEU A 681 -39.51 5.90 -25.80
N LYS A 682 -40.49 6.80 -25.65
CA LYS A 682 -41.80 6.52 -25.04
C LYS A 682 -42.91 6.65 -26.09
N LYS A 683 -43.85 5.70 -26.09
CA LYS A 683 -44.99 5.72 -27.03
C LYS A 683 -45.96 6.84 -26.65
N GLY A 684 -46.27 7.74 -27.59
CA GLY A 684 -47.19 8.86 -27.38
C GLY A 684 -46.55 10.10 -26.77
N ASP A 685 -45.25 10.07 -26.48
CA ASP A 685 -44.48 11.20 -25.97
C ASP A 685 -43.49 11.70 -27.02
N VAL A 686 -43.10 12.97 -26.92
CA VAL A 686 -42.01 13.56 -27.72
C VAL A 686 -40.69 12.97 -27.20
N PRO A 687 -39.81 12.42 -28.06
CA PRO A 687 -38.47 12.00 -27.65
C PRO A 687 -37.72 13.16 -26.97
N SER A 688 -37.10 12.89 -25.82
CA SER A 688 -36.38 13.90 -25.03
C SER A 688 -34.97 13.42 -24.69
N ILE A 689 -34.00 14.35 -24.71
CA ILE A 689 -32.63 14.10 -24.24
C ILE A 689 -32.68 13.93 -22.72
N ALA A 690 -32.19 12.80 -22.21
CA ALA A 690 -32.25 12.48 -20.78
C ALA A 690 -31.34 13.37 -19.92
N ASN A 691 -30.23 13.88 -20.48
CA ASN A 691 -29.14 14.53 -19.75
C ASN A 691 -29.15 16.07 -19.74
N GLY A 692 -30.22 16.71 -20.26
CA GLY A 692 -30.40 18.17 -20.16
C GLY A 692 -29.46 19.00 -21.05
N GLY A 693 -30.01 19.54 -22.14
CA GLY A 693 -29.30 20.42 -23.07
C GLY A 693 -28.51 19.68 -24.16
N ILE A 694 -28.27 20.35 -25.28
CA ILE A 694 -27.46 19.84 -26.40
C ILE A 694 -25.98 20.13 -26.07
N PRO A 695 -25.06 19.14 -26.13
CA PRO A 695 -23.64 19.42 -26.07
C PRO A 695 -23.22 20.33 -27.23
N THR A 696 -22.43 21.37 -26.95
CA THR A 696 -21.92 22.30 -27.98
C THR A 696 -21.19 21.54 -29.09
N GLY A 697 -21.52 21.78 -30.37
CA GLY A 697 -20.92 21.08 -31.53
C GLY A 697 -21.82 20.03 -32.21
N TRP A 698 -22.97 19.69 -31.63
CA TRP A 698 -23.90 18.67 -32.19
C TRP A 698 -24.96 19.23 -33.15
N GLU A 699 -24.80 20.48 -33.59
CA GLU A 699 -25.81 21.28 -34.30
C GLU A 699 -26.10 20.80 -35.73
N ASP A 700 -25.14 20.09 -36.33
CA ASP A 700 -25.20 19.60 -37.72
C ASP A 700 -25.68 18.13 -37.82
N LEU A 701 -25.93 17.45 -36.70
CA LEU A 701 -26.45 16.08 -36.69
C LEU A 701 -27.95 16.07 -37.07
N VAL A 702 -28.31 15.33 -38.12
CA VAL A 702 -29.72 15.22 -38.54
C VAL A 702 -30.35 13.94 -37.97
N ILE A 703 -31.35 14.11 -37.10
CA ILE A 703 -32.15 13.00 -36.58
C ILE A 703 -33.52 13.02 -37.26
N THR A 704 -33.86 11.95 -37.96
CA THR A 704 -35.17 11.79 -38.61
C THR A 704 -36.02 10.78 -37.86
N VAL A 705 -37.25 11.15 -37.50
CA VAL A 705 -38.23 10.23 -36.91
C VAL A 705 -39.42 10.14 -37.86
N ASN A 706 -39.79 8.93 -38.29
CA ASN A 706 -40.86 8.73 -39.27
C ASN A 706 -40.75 9.58 -40.56
N ASN A 707 -39.55 9.75 -41.12
CA ASN A 707 -39.26 10.57 -42.31
C ASN A 707 -39.54 12.08 -42.12
N THR A 708 -39.63 12.57 -40.88
CA THR A 708 -39.68 14.01 -40.60
C THR A 708 -38.38 14.42 -39.90
N GLU A 709 -37.69 15.43 -40.41
CA GLU A 709 -36.43 15.98 -39.86
C GLU A 709 -36.68 16.75 -38.56
N SER A 710 -35.68 16.74 -37.68
CA SER A 710 -35.69 17.45 -36.42
C SER A 710 -35.54 18.97 -36.58
N ASP A 711 -36.41 19.74 -35.92
CA ASP A 711 -36.20 21.18 -35.67
C ASP A 711 -35.53 21.35 -34.29
N TRP A 712 -34.28 21.79 -34.27
CA TRP A 712 -33.53 22.07 -33.05
C TRP A 712 -33.97 23.42 -32.46
N THR A 713 -34.36 23.45 -31.18
CA THR A 713 -34.66 24.71 -30.47
C THR A 713 -33.97 24.75 -29.10
N ASP A 714 -33.71 25.95 -28.58
CA ASP A 714 -33.06 26.19 -27.26
C ASP A 714 -33.77 25.52 -26.06
N ASN A 715 -34.99 25.01 -26.25
CA ASN A 715 -35.78 24.30 -25.23
C ASN A 715 -35.89 22.78 -25.50
N GLY A 716 -35.01 22.24 -26.34
CA GLY A 716 -34.99 20.84 -26.73
C GLY A 716 -35.80 20.53 -28.00
N PHE A 717 -35.80 19.24 -28.34
CA PHE A 717 -36.44 18.64 -29.53
C PHE A 717 -37.96 18.85 -29.51
N LYS A 718 -38.55 19.42 -30.58
CA LYS A 718 -40.02 19.57 -30.71
C LYS A 718 -40.52 18.92 -31.98
N MET A 719 -41.30 17.84 -31.84
CA MET A 719 -42.08 17.27 -32.95
C MET A 719 -43.42 16.71 -32.46
N GLY A 720 -44.41 16.61 -33.36
CA GLY A 720 -45.73 16.05 -33.10
C GLY A 720 -45.96 14.73 -33.85
N GLY A 721 -46.36 13.67 -33.12
CA GLY A 721 -46.81 12.38 -33.67
C GLY A 721 -46.05 11.15 -33.17
N ASP A 722 -46.69 9.98 -33.23
CA ASP A 722 -46.17 8.68 -32.75
C ASP A 722 -44.98 8.16 -33.59
N ALA A 723 -43.83 7.83 -32.99
CA ALA A 723 -42.63 7.31 -33.67
C ALA A 723 -42.67 5.78 -33.94
N ASP A 724 -42.53 5.35 -35.20
CA ASP A 724 -42.44 3.93 -35.62
C ASP A 724 -41.01 3.53 -36.07
N TYR A 725 -40.19 4.49 -36.54
CA TYR A 725 -38.75 4.34 -36.78
C TYR A 725 -37.98 5.63 -36.54
N ILE A 726 -36.70 5.49 -36.16
CA ILE A 726 -35.73 6.58 -35.98
C ILE A 726 -34.54 6.32 -36.89
N VAL A 727 -34.06 7.37 -37.55
CA VAL A 727 -32.87 7.40 -38.38
C VAL A 727 -31.95 8.48 -37.83
N ILE A 728 -30.69 8.15 -37.63
CA ILE A 728 -29.65 9.12 -37.26
C ILE A 728 -28.68 9.17 -38.43
N ASP A 729 -28.54 10.37 -39.00
CA ASP A 729 -27.77 10.60 -40.21
C ASP A 729 -26.46 11.33 -39.89
N PHE A 730 -25.36 10.59 -39.94
CA PHE A 730 -24.01 11.11 -39.71
C PHE A 730 -23.37 11.66 -40.98
N ARG A 731 -24.05 11.59 -42.14
CA ARG A 731 -23.44 11.95 -43.44
C ARG A 731 -23.12 13.43 -43.61
N ASN A 732 -23.73 14.31 -42.80
CA ASN A 732 -23.50 15.76 -42.83
C ASN A 732 -22.68 16.26 -41.63
N TYR A 733 -22.24 15.37 -40.74
CA TYR A 733 -21.47 15.75 -39.55
C TYR A 733 -19.99 15.86 -39.92
N GLU A 734 -19.51 17.06 -40.23
CA GLU A 734 -18.16 17.33 -40.75
C GLU A 734 -17.11 17.68 -39.68
N GLU A 735 -17.22 17.13 -38.47
CA GLU A 735 -16.15 17.25 -37.47
C GLU A 735 -15.00 16.29 -37.83
N THR A 736 -13.86 16.85 -38.25
CA THR A 736 -12.67 16.11 -38.74
C THR A 736 -11.91 15.28 -37.69
N TYR A 737 -12.50 15.06 -36.51
CA TYR A 737 -11.79 14.55 -35.32
C TYR A 737 -12.44 13.31 -34.68
N ILE A 738 -13.50 12.77 -35.28
CA ILE A 738 -14.15 11.55 -34.78
C ILE A 738 -13.68 10.38 -35.65
N ASP A 739 -13.02 9.40 -35.04
CA ASP A 739 -12.63 8.17 -35.72
C ASP A 739 -13.66 7.05 -35.52
N GLU A 740 -14.35 7.04 -34.38
CA GLU A 740 -15.23 5.95 -33.97
C GLU A 740 -16.54 6.45 -33.34
N VAL A 741 -17.66 5.89 -33.77
CA VAL A 741 -18.99 6.09 -33.17
C VAL A 741 -19.43 4.78 -32.54
N SER A 742 -19.71 4.80 -31.24
CA SER A 742 -20.24 3.66 -30.49
C SER A 742 -21.69 3.90 -30.08
N PHE A 743 -22.53 2.89 -30.25
CA PHE A 743 -23.96 2.95 -29.90
C PHE A 743 -24.29 1.90 -28.85
N ASP A 744 -24.85 2.33 -27.73
CA ASP A 744 -25.39 1.44 -26.70
C ASP A 744 -26.92 1.50 -26.72
N VAL A 745 -27.53 0.39 -27.14
CA VAL A 745 -29.00 0.29 -27.20
C VAL A 745 -29.51 -0.58 -26.06
N THR A 746 -30.22 0.03 -25.11
CA THR A 746 -30.86 -0.69 -24.00
C THR A 746 -32.37 -0.81 -24.26
N ILE A 747 -32.86 -2.05 -24.41
CA ILE A 747 -34.28 -2.35 -24.62
C ILE A 747 -34.85 -3.11 -23.40
N PRO A 748 -35.39 -2.41 -22.39
CA PRO A 748 -35.99 -3.07 -21.25
C PRO A 748 -37.31 -3.78 -21.65
N ASN A 749 -37.52 -4.98 -21.10
CA ASN A 749 -38.77 -5.76 -21.13
C ASN A 749 -39.24 -6.27 -22.51
N LEU A 750 -38.43 -7.10 -23.18
CA LEU A 750 -38.91 -7.89 -24.34
C LEU A 750 -39.84 -9.03 -23.87
N GLU A 751 -41.15 -8.91 -24.13
CA GLU A 751 -42.09 -10.02 -23.98
C GLU A 751 -41.69 -11.23 -24.85
N THR A 752 -41.84 -12.43 -24.31
CA THR A 752 -41.34 -13.73 -24.81
C THR A 752 -41.81 -14.16 -26.22
N ALA A 753 -42.67 -13.37 -26.88
CA ALA A 753 -43.24 -13.69 -28.20
C ALA A 753 -42.97 -12.63 -29.30
N LYS A 754 -42.23 -11.55 -29.01
CA LYS A 754 -41.99 -10.45 -29.97
C LYS A 754 -40.53 -10.41 -30.44
N ARG A 755 -40.31 -10.14 -31.74
CA ARG A 755 -38.98 -9.89 -32.33
C ARG A 755 -38.86 -8.39 -32.65
N LYS A 756 -37.74 -7.75 -32.31
CA LYS A 756 -37.40 -6.41 -32.79
C LYS A 756 -36.10 -6.50 -33.61
N THR A 757 -36.01 -5.73 -34.69
CA THR A 757 -34.86 -5.74 -35.60
C THR A 757 -34.13 -4.41 -35.48
N ILE A 758 -32.81 -4.45 -35.26
CA ILE A 758 -31.93 -3.30 -35.34
C ILE A 758 -31.11 -3.45 -36.62
N GLY A 759 -31.06 -2.42 -37.46
CA GLY A 759 -30.30 -2.44 -38.72
C GLY A 759 -29.44 -1.20 -38.85
N TYR A 760 -28.22 -1.35 -39.33
CA TYR A 760 -27.43 -0.22 -39.82
C TYR A 760 -27.19 -0.38 -41.32
N ARG A 761 -26.97 0.72 -42.03
CA ARG A 761 -26.60 0.72 -43.44
C ARG A 761 -25.43 1.67 -43.66
N PHE A 762 -24.26 1.12 -43.99
CA PHE A 762 -23.14 1.90 -44.51
C PHE A 762 -23.34 2.09 -46.02
N THR A 763 -23.27 3.32 -46.50
CA THR A 763 -23.63 3.64 -47.89
C THR A 763 -22.50 3.48 -48.91
N GLU A 764 -21.29 3.10 -48.50
CA GLU A 764 -20.19 2.91 -49.46
C GLU A 764 -19.95 1.45 -49.91
N ASP A 765 -20.22 0.43 -49.09
CA ASP A 765 -19.89 -0.96 -49.45
C ASP A 765 -21.08 -1.90 -49.71
N GLY A 766 -22.33 -1.44 -49.58
CA GLY A 766 -23.50 -2.23 -49.99
C GLY A 766 -23.82 -3.46 -49.12
N ASP A 767 -23.10 -3.70 -48.02
CA ASP A 767 -23.39 -4.76 -47.07
C ASP A 767 -24.52 -4.35 -46.09
N ASN A 768 -25.67 -5.03 -46.19
CA ASN A 768 -26.80 -4.91 -45.27
C ASN A 768 -26.61 -5.88 -44.09
N ASN A 769 -25.99 -5.43 -43.00
CA ASN A 769 -25.95 -6.22 -41.76
C ASN A 769 -27.18 -5.90 -40.90
N THR A 770 -28.05 -6.90 -40.76
CA THR A 770 -29.27 -6.81 -39.94
C THR A 770 -29.10 -7.66 -38.68
N TYR A 771 -29.12 -7.05 -37.50
CA TYR A 771 -29.07 -7.77 -36.23
C TYR A 771 -30.49 -7.95 -35.69
N THR A 772 -30.93 -9.20 -35.56
CA THR A 772 -32.23 -9.53 -34.99
C THR A 772 -32.05 -10.00 -33.55
N ILE A 773 -32.53 -9.22 -32.59
CA ILE A 773 -32.48 -9.58 -31.17
C ILE A 773 -33.73 -10.41 -30.83
N SER A 774 -33.54 -11.59 -30.25
CA SER A 774 -34.62 -12.47 -29.76
C SER A 774 -34.52 -12.68 -28.25
N SER A 775 -35.67 -12.61 -27.57
CA SER A 775 -35.84 -12.78 -26.11
C SER A 775 -35.22 -14.07 -25.53
N PRO A 776 -34.74 -14.09 -24.26
CA PRO A 776 -34.70 -12.98 -23.29
C PRO A 776 -33.25 -12.51 -23.06
N ALA A 777 -32.91 -11.30 -23.49
CA ALA A 777 -31.64 -10.69 -23.14
C ALA A 777 -31.86 -9.24 -22.73
N THR A 778 -31.46 -8.91 -21.50
CA THR A 778 -31.00 -7.58 -21.10
C THR A 778 -29.52 -7.48 -21.47
N GLU A 779 -29.22 -7.51 -22.78
CA GLU A 779 -27.85 -7.29 -23.27
C GLU A 779 -27.70 -5.84 -23.72
N LEU A 780 -26.65 -5.19 -23.22
CA LEU A 780 -26.09 -4.00 -23.84
C LEU A 780 -25.54 -4.44 -25.19
N VAL A 781 -26.06 -3.87 -26.29
CA VAL A 781 -25.51 -4.12 -27.62
C VAL A 781 -24.71 -2.88 -28.00
N THR A 782 -23.39 -2.98 -27.87
CA THR A 782 -22.45 -1.97 -28.35
C THR A 782 -22.16 -2.23 -29.83
N LEU A 783 -22.47 -1.26 -30.69
CA LEU A 783 -22.11 -1.29 -32.10
C LEU A 783 -21.07 -0.21 -32.38
N THR A 784 -19.96 -0.60 -33.01
CA THR A 784 -18.84 0.29 -33.33
C THR A 784 -18.76 0.54 -34.83
N ALA A 785 -18.60 1.79 -35.25
CA ALA A 785 -18.49 2.17 -36.66
C ALA A 785 -17.48 3.31 -36.90
N PRO A 786 -16.74 3.31 -38.03
CA PRO A 786 -15.94 4.45 -38.43
C PRO A 786 -16.83 5.66 -38.77
N ALA A 787 -16.39 6.87 -38.42
CA ALA A 787 -17.23 8.08 -38.45
C ALA A 787 -17.68 8.55 -39.84
N GLN A 788 -17.12 8.01 -40.92
CA GLN A 788 -17.46 8.40 -42.28
C GLN A 788 -18.28 7.28 -42.96
N SER A 789 -19.51 7.64 -43.39
CA SER A 789 -20.35 6.92 -44.38
C SER A 789 -21.52 6.02 -43.88
N GLY A 790 -22.20 6.32 -42.76
CA GLY A 790 -23.30 5.47 -42.24
C GLY A 790 -24.65 6.14 -41.92
N LEU A 791 -25.75 5.44 -42.21
CA LEU A 791 -27.10 5.66 -41.66
C LEU A 791 -27.40 4.60 -40.61
N VAL A 792 -27.79 5.01 -39.39
CA VAL A 792 -28.27 4.09 -38.35
C VAL A 792 -29.78 4.20 -38.23
N TRP A 793 -30.51 3.07 -38.25
CA TRP A 793 -31.96 3.09 -38.10
C TRP A 793 -32.49 2.00 -37.18
N ILE A 794 -33.54 2.33 -36.43
CA ILE A 794 -34.25 1.38 -35.56
C ILE A 794 -35.70 1.32 -35.99
N GLN A 795 -36.22 0.13 -36.30
CA GLN A 795 -37.60 -0.07 -36.72
C GLN A 795 -38.33 -1.06 -35.82
N ARG A 796 -39.56 -0.72 -35.44
CA ARG A 796 -40.46 -1.66 -34.74
C ARG A 796 -41.23 -2.53 -35.73
N THR A 797 -41.19 -3.85 -35.54
CA THR A 797 -42.09 -4.80 -36.22
C THR A 797 -43.21 -5.24 -35.26
N ALA A 798 -44.28 -4.43 -35.19
CA ALA A 798 -45.61 -4.69 -34.62
C ALA A 798 -45.78 -5.00 -33.09
N GLY A 799 -46.74 -4.28 -32.46
CA GLY A 799 -47.35 -4.63 -31.16
C GLY A 799 -47.58 -3.43 -30.24
N THR A 800 -48.81 -3.24 -29.74
CA THR A 800 -49.21 -2.15 -28.84
C THR A 800 -48.90 -2.45 -27.37
N GLY A 801 -48.29 -1.52 -26.60
CA GLY A 801 -48.52 -1.49 -25.14
C GLY A 801 -47.47 -0.98 -24.14
N THR A 802 -46.17 -0.79 -24.45
CA THR A 802 -45.16 -0.44 -23.42
C THR A 802 -43.94 0.30 -24.00
N THR A 803 -43.14 0.97 -23.13
CA THR A 803 -41.89 1.72 -23.41
C THR A 803 -41.01 1.07 -24.46
N ILE A 804 -40.47 1.84 -25.40
CA ILE A 804 -39.81 1.30 -26.60
C ILE A 804 -38.33 0.98 -26.35
N GLY A 805 -37.62 1.80 -25.56
CA GLY A 805 -36.20 1.63 -25.19
C GLY A 805 -35.51 2.97 -24.85
N GLN A 806 -34.22 2.91 -24.50
CA GLN A 806 -33.31 4.06 -24.46
C GLN A 806 -32.14 3.77 -25.41
N ILE A 807 -31.74 4.78 -26.18
CA ILE A 807 -30.57 4.72 -27.07
C ILE A 807 -29.55 5.71 -26.55
N CYS A 808 -28.37 5.24 -26.17
CA CYS A 808 -27.24 6.07 -25.80
C CYS A 808 -26.20 6.03 -26.93
N ILE A 809 -25.69 7.20 -27.28
CA ILE A 809 -24.72 7.39 -28.36
C ILE A 809 -23.47 7.97 -27.73
N THR A 810 -22.35 7.31 -27.94
CA THR A 810 -21.04 7.70 -27.43
C THR A 810 -20.12 8.00 -28.60
N LEU A 811 -19.62 9.23 -28.67
CA LEU A 811 -18.60 9.63 -29.64
C LEU A 811 -17.23 9.50 -28.99
N THR A 812 -16.35 8.69 -29.57
CA THR A 812 -14.99 8.48 -29.08
C THR A 812 -14.01 9.18 -30.01
N GLN A 813 -13.20 10.11 -29.47
CA GLN A 813 -12.09 10.71 -30.19
C GLN A 813 -10.79 9.98 -29.87
N ASN A 814 -10.06 9.51 -30.90
CA ASN A 814 -8.68 9.07 -30.74
C ASN A 814 -7.74 10.26 -30.89
N THR A 815 -6.92 10.54 -29.88
CA THR A 815 -5.93 11.62 -29.91
C THR A 815 -4.53 11.08 -30.23
N THR A 816 -4.35 10.43 -31.38
CA THR A 816 -3.00 10.07 -31.87
C THR A 816 -2.28 11.20 -32.61
N THR A 817 -2.88 12.39 -32.72
CA THR A 817 -2.20 13.58 -33.27
C THR A 817 -1.75 14.54 -32.18
N THR A 818 -0.47 14.92 -32.23
CA THR A 818 0.07 16.12 -31.60
C THR A 818 -0.74 17.34 -32.06
N GLY A 819 -1.61 17.85 -31.18
CA GLY A 819 -2.50 18.98 -31.48
C GLY A 819 -3.38 19.39 -30.30
N ILE A 820 -3.64 20.70 -30.21
CA ILE A 820 -4.37 21.44 -29.16
C ILE A 820 -5.80 20.94 -28.94
N ILE A 821 -6.26 20.91 -27.68
CA ILE A 821 -7.67 20.73 -27.31
C ILE A 821 -8.30 22.11 -27.05
N ASP A 822 -9.31 22.48 -27.83
CA ASP A 822 -10.04 23.77 -27.75
C ASP A 822 -11.37 23.58 -27.01
N ASN A 823 -11.53 24.18 -25.81
CA ASN A 823 -12.74 24.03 -24.98
C ASN A 823 -13.54 25.34 -24.82
N THR A 824 -13.51 26.26 -25.78
CA THR A 824 -14.46 27.39 -25.76
C THR A 824 -14.84 27.83 -27.17
N ALA A 825 -16.14 27.84 -27.45
CA ALA A 825 -16.76 28.17 -28.73
C ALA A 825 -16.63 29.65 -29.17
N GLU A 826 -15.78 30.44 -28.53
CA GLU A 826 -15.41 31.79 -28.99
C GLU A 826 -13.93 32.03 -28.65
N SER A 827 -13.01 31.72 -29.56
CA SER A 827 -11.59 31.79 -29.23
C SER A 827 -10.86 32.95 -29.89
N ALA A 828 -10.51 33.92 -29.05
CA ALA A 828 -9.47 34.93 -29.28
C ALA A 828 -8.06 34.34 -29.46
N LEU A 829 -7.86 33.04 -29.33
CA LEU A 829 -6.54 32.37 -29.39
C LEU A 829 -6.56 31.25 -30.42
N ARG A 830 -5.56 31.15 -31.29
CA ARG A 830 -5.42 30.11 -32.32
C ARG A 830 -3.97 29.71 -32.48
N LEU A 831 -3.67 28.46 -32.81
CA LEU A 831 -2.29 28.05 -33.10
C LEU A 831 -2.09 27.93 -34.62
N MET A 832 -1.03 28.56 -35.13
CA MET A 832 -0.60 28.48 -36.51
C MET A 832 0.87 28.06 -36.54
N GLY A 833 1.12 26.74 -36.62
CA GLY A 833 2.47 26.18 -36.49
C GLY A 833 2.97 26.31 -35.06
N THR A 834 4.14 26.94 -34.86
CA THR A 834 4.66 27.26 -33.52
C THR A 834 4.14 28.58 -32.98
N ILE A 835 3.19 29.25 -33.65
CA ILE A 835 2.72 30.57 -33.23
C ILE A 835 1.31 30.48 -32.64
N LEU A 836 1.18 30.79 -31.34
CA LEU A 836 -0.11 31.04 -30.69
C LEU A 836 -0.58 32.46 -31.06
N VAL A 837 -1.40 32.54 -32.10
CA VAL A 837 -2.08 33.74 -32.58
C VAL A 837 -3.10 34.21 -31.56
N ASN A 838 -3.00 35.48 -31.17
CA ASN A 838 -4.01 36.13 -30.32
C ASN A 838 -4.85 37.12 -31.13
N GLU A 839 -6.01 36.67 -31.56
CA GLU A 839 -7.02 37.46 -32.27
C GLU A 839 -7.72 38.50 -31.38
N SER A 840 -7.63 38.44 -30.03
CA SER A 840 -8.17 39.52 -29.15
C SER A 840 -7.32 40.79 -29.13
N GLY A 841 -6.04 40.71 -29.50
CA GLY A 841 -5.08 41.80 -29.33
C GLY A 841 -4.78 42.17 -27.87
N LYS A 842 -5.07 41.27 -26.91
CA LYS A 842 -4.83 41.46 -25.46
C LYS A 842 -3.64 40.63 -24.96
N THR A 843 -3.41 40.64 -23.64
CA THR A 843 -2.34 39.85 -23.02
C THR A 843 -2.76 38.39 -22.88
N VAL A 844 -1.92 37.48 -23.37
CA VAL A 844 -2.02 36.03 -23.17
C VAL A 844 -1.09 35.61 -22.05
N GLN A 845 -1.49 34.63 -21.26
CA GLN A 845 -0.67 33.99 -20.24
C GLN A 845 -0.64 32.48 -20.49
N ILE A 846 0.54 31.87 -20.41
CA ILE A 846 0.76 30.43 -20.56
C ILE A 846 1.25 29.88 -19.23
N PHE A 847 0.63 28.79 -18.76
CA PHE A 847 0.96 28.10 -17.53
C PHE A 847 1.41 26.67 -17.83
N ASN A 848 2.33 26.11 -17.05
CA ASN A 848 2.57 24.67 -17.07
C ASN A 848 1.49 23.91 -16.27
N MET A 849 1.52 22.59 -16.29
CA MET A 849 0.56 21.75 -15.54
C MET A 849 0.63 21.91 -14.02
N GLN A 850 1.73 22.45 -13.48
CA GLN A 850 1.86 22.83 -12.07
C GLN A 850 1.20 24.20 -11.76
N GLY A 851 0.55 24.83 -12.75
CA GLY A 851 -0.11 26.12 -12.61
C GLY A 851 0.85 27.31 -12.56
N GLN A 852 2.13 27.12 -12.88
CA GLN A 852 3.13 28.18 -12.90
C GLN A 852 3.10 28.93 -14.22
N LEU A 853 3.09 30.27 -14.17
CA LEU A 853 3.15 31.12 -15.36
C LEU A 853 4.53 30.99 -16.03
N VAL A 854 4.55 30.44 -17.24
CA VAL A 854 5.78 30.25 -18.04
C VAL A 854 5.94 31.30 -19.14
N ALA A 855 4.86 31.96 -19.55
CA ALA A 855 4.92 33.03 -20.55
C ALA A 855 3.80 34.04 -20.40
N SER A 856 4.05 35.29 -20.78
CA SER A 856 2.99 36.28 -21.00
C SER A 856 3.38 37.32 -22.03
N GLY A 857 2.47 37.72 -22.92
CA GLY A 857 2.74 38.74 -23.92
C GLY A 857 1.47 39.30 -24.58
N GLU A 858 1.58 40.50 -25.16
CA GLU A 858 0.54 41.08 -26.01
C GLU A 858 0.73 40.62 -27.46
N GLY A 859 -0.34 40.16 -28.10
CA GLY A 859 -0.31 39.64 -29.46
C GLY A 859 0.10 38.17 -29.55
N ASN A 860 0.63 37.77 -30.71
CA ASN A 860 0.96 36.37 -31.00
C ASN A 860 2.21 35.91 -30.23
N ILE A 861 2.18 34.71 -29.66
CA ILE A 861 3.31 34.13 -28.91
C ILE A 861 3.94 32.99 -29.71
N ASP A 862 5.25 33.05 -29.94
CA ASP A 862 5.99 31.92 -30.50
C ASP A 862 6.31 30.90 -29.40
N ILE A 863 5.82 29.68 -29.58
CA ILE A 863 5.95 28.58 -28.65
C ILE A 863 7.04 27.57 -29.00
N SER A 864 7.83 27.83 -30.05
CA SER A 864 8.89 26.89 -30.49
C SER A 864 9.99 26.64 -29.46
N ASN A 865 10.11 27.50 -28.44
CA ASN A 865 11.20 27.48 -27.47
C ASN A 865 10.78 26.92 -26.09
N TYR A 866 9.54 26.46 -25.94
CA TYR A 866 9.11 25.77 -24.71
C TYR A 866 9.49 24.30 -24.77
N ALA A 867 9.74 23.70 -23.60
CA ALA A 867 10.02 22.27 -23.51
C ALA A 867 8.78 21.47 -23.95
N ASN A 868 8.99 20.27 -24.51
CA ASN A 868 7.87 19.38 -24.84
C ASN A 868 7.08 19.07 -23.57
N GLY A 869 5.77 19.33 -23.57
CA GLY A 869 4.94 19.18 -22.39
C GLY A 869 3.61 19.89 -22.52
N ILE A 870 2.71 19.65 -21.57
CA ILE A 870 1.36 20.22 -21.61
C ILE A 870 1.35 21.60 -20.94
N TYR A 871 0.72 22.57 -21.61
CA TYR A 871 0.58 23.95 -21.14
C TYR A 871 -0.87 24.43 -21.25
N VAL A 872 -1.26 25.34 -20.36
CA VAL A 872 -2.56 26.02 -20.36
C VAL A 872 -2.37 27.48 -20.77
N ALA A 873 -3.00 27.91 -21.87
CA ALA A 873 -3.04 29.31 -22.26
C ALA A 873 -4.38 29.96 -21.90
N ARG A 874 -4.34 31.20 -21.39
CA ARG A 874 -5.52 32.04 -21.15
C ARG A 874 -5.35 33.44 -21.74
N SER A 875 -6.42 33.98 -22.33
CA SER A 875 -6.53 35.41 -22.65
C SER A 875 -7.08 36.17 -21.45
N ILE A 876 -6.51 37.34 -21.13
CA ILE A 876 -7.02 38.21 -20.06
C ILE A 876 -8.01 39.22 -20.65
N ASP A 877 -9.18 38.76 -21.04
CA ASP A 877 -10.38 39.59 -21.11
C ASP A 877 -11.48 38.93 -20.28
N GLY A 878 -12.51 39.69 -19.88
CA GLY A 878 -13.56 39.21 -18.98
C GLY A 878 -14.40 38.02 -19.49
N SER A 879 -14.02 37.42 -20.61
CA SER A 879 -14.48 36.14 -21.17
C SER A 879 -13.28 35.19 -21.24
N SER A 880 -12.90 34.59 -20.11
CA SER A 880 -11.73 33.71 -20.01
C SER A 880 -11.85 32.47 -20.91
N SER A 881 -11.33 32.54 -22.13
CA SER A 881 -11.10 31.38 -23.00
C SER A 881 -9.88 30.61 -22.51
N LEU A 882 -10.05 29.32 -22.20
CA LEU A 882 -8.99 28.43 -21.70
C LEU A 882 -8.58 27.46 -22.82
N LYS A 883 -7.27 27.34 -23.12
CA LYS A 883 -6.76 26.40 -24.14
C LYS A 883 -5.68 25.49 -23.59
N PHE A 884 -5.73 24.21 -23.94
CA PHE A 884 -4.71 23.22 -23.60
C PHE A 884 -3.81 22.96 -24.82
N MET A 885 -2.50 23.08 -24.63
CA MET A 885 -1.48 22.89 -25.67
C MET A 885 -0.57 21.73 -25.27
N LYS A 886 -0.29 20.81 -26.19
CA LYS A 886 0.67 19.70 -26.03
C LYS A 886 1.98 20.02 -26.75
#